data_AF-A0A969HMR1-F1
#
_entry.id   AF-A0A969HMR1-F1
#
_cell.length_a   1.000
_cell.length_b   1.000
_cell.length_c   1.000
_cell.angle_alpha   90.00
_cell.angle_beta   90.00
_cell.angle_gamma   90.00
#
_symmetry.space_group_name_H-M   'P 1'
#
loop_
_entity.id
_entity.type
_entity.pdbx_description
1 polymer ?
#
loop_
_entity_poly.entity_id
_entity_poly.type
_entity_poly.pdbx_seq_one_letter_code
_entity_poly.pdbx_strand_id
1 'polypeptide(L)'
;MKGNNPEQIARRSTSQERRFSRALDFNYVKIDERSFRDLLLFTAEFSKFIHFYNLKDEIDGDWSEFLQDELVILATMADLETGRIAEQFKKHFDQAQLFRRPEKKTYYLQKCFEEIYRLAQLFDRWALKFKEVEQFTNIQMEARNELLHAISTTLGEALQRLKDYDENAQHDPVLQHKIGLNYSSFSPFWGLKPASPYQYLGDNLNEKIRYLLFDLQKVFQIFYEMLIYIKNRAAVYFQQSLQTDNHYPEVALLLAFLKLYQIPQDYLNQLSERYLEFYYRSVLKQENKPQVHDQAYLRFETNDNAPFAEIQPGTRFIGGEYENGENIIYASNEYLQVNKAQITRLITFFVEKRNLNIRGHQKPLVTNILSAELPLAELLPQRNKAEQKSYPIFGESQFNKSIYEKTMNNALLGFAVASPSLFLSEGKREISLTFQFSSDSFKHLSQYLEDLSFVNNDSRTEVFIKSFLEAFNIRLTSANGWYTISRYVVTREKSNSQDDKPNALRLSFDLDPSEPAVVSFDPKLHPGDFKTDMPLICVHLNSDSYVYAYSLLQALELQQIFIDTRVTGVKDLMLYSEIGVLSPDNPFYPFGSIPHLGSYLLIGKNEVFQKSLNELEIDIEWFNLPKLKSGFQGYYEDYELDIDNNTFEVKLSILDEGRWKPLKTKDQQSFHLFQTIKNDYSLREESNDDKKPKNGDGNGNGNGNTQAGGMLSDETHIHNVDIIRIKLPHHFSAISQRLEYSNTTQRGFIKLELSGPEYAFAHSIYPSVLSTVVMDNSRDNLVESAKRGFGKKDRKRMPNPPYTPQIKAISINYSSSSVISLHDRSVKNENITTVGSFFIFIPMGKTWFTPTTLNKSLISCPS
;
A
#
# COMPACT_ATOMS: atom_id res chain seq x y z
N MET A 1 13.98 -13.14 45.45
CA MET A 1 14.74 -12.27 44.52
C MET A 1 13.81 -11.86 43.38
N LYS A 2 13.40 -10.59 43.34
CA LYS A 2 12.77 -9.96 42.16
C LYS A 2 13.79 -8.95 41.64
N GLY A 3 14.27 -9.16 40.42
CA GLY A 3 15.24 -8.27 39.78
C GLY A 3 14.68 -6.87 39.63
N ASN A 4 15.45 -5.88 40.09
CA ASN A 4 15.23 -4.47 39.78
C ASN A 4 15.44 -4.29 38.27
N ASN A 5 14.36 -4.03 37.53
CA ASN A 5 14.42 -3.54 36.15
C ASN A 5 14.01 -2.06 36.18
N PRO A 6 14.95 -1.11 36.09
CA PRO A 6 14.64 0.31 36.20
C PRO A 6 14.30 0.86 34.81
N GLU A 7 13.11 0.58 34.29
CA GLU A 7 12.52 1.34 33.17
C GLU A 7 11.02 1.04 32.95
N GLN A 8 10.24 0.93 34.03
CA GLN A 8 8.78 1.00 33.94
C GLN A 8 8.27 2.28 34.59
N ILE A 9 8.34 3.39 33.85
CA ILE A 9 7.40 4.50 34.03
C ILE A 9 6.06 4.08 33.37
N ALA A 10 5.52 2.94 33.78
CA ALA A 10 4.17 2.52 33.48
C ALA A 10 3.32 2.96 34.67
N ARG A 11 2.56 4.04 34.46
CA ARG A 11 1.46 4.57 35.30
C ARG A 11 1.30 3.89 36.66
N ARG A 12 1.70 4.59 37.72
CA ARG A 12 1.30 4.29 39.09
C ARG A 12 -0.20 3.99 39.13
N SER A 13 -0.52 2.79 39.61
CA SER A 13 -1.71 2.45 40.40
C SER A 13 -3.04 2.18 39.68
N THR A 14 -3.35 0.90 39.50
CA THR A 14 -4.74 0.41 39.46
C THR A 14 -5.10 -0.51 40.63
N SER A 15 -4.13 -1.09 41.35
CA SER A 15 -4.38 -1.84 42.60
C SER A 15 -3.89 -1.10 43.84
N GLN A 16 -4.56 -1.29 44.97
CA GLN A 16 -4.19 -0.70 46.26
C GLN A 16 -2.90 -1.30 46.83
N GLU A 17 -2.62 -2.58 46.56
CA GLU A 17 -1.35 -3.23 46.92
C GLU A 17 -0.16 -2.63 46.17
N ARG A 18 -0.33 -2.25 44.89
CA ARG A 18 0.71 -1.55 44.12
C ARG A 18 0.87 -0.08 44.53
N ARG A 19 -0.01 0.45 45.37
CA ARG A 19 0.12 1.76 46.06
C ARG A 19 0.82 1.64 47.41
N PHE A 20 1.11 0.42 47.88
CA PHE A 20 1.90 0.24 49.08
C PHE A 20 3.26 0.91 48.87
N SER A 21 3.57 1.88 49.73
CA SER A 21 4.85 2.57 49.65
C SER A 21 5.94 1.54 49.90
N ARG A 22 6.82 1.33 48.92
CA ARG A 22 7.98 0.42 49.10
C ARG A 22 8.77 0.82 50.35
N ALA A 23 8.80 2.11 50.71
CA ALA A 23 9.43 2.62 51.92
C ALA A 23 8.83 2.11 53.25
N LEU A 24 7.63 1.52 53.21
CA LEU A 24 6.96 0.93 54.37
C LEU A 24 7.06 -0.60 54.39
N ASP A 25 7.72 -1.21 53.39
CA ASP A 25 8.02 -2.65 53.38
C ASP A 25 9.12 -2.94 54.40
N PHE A 26 8.95 -4.01 55.19
CA PHE A 26 9.96 -4.47 56.15
C PHE A 26 11.31 -4.80 55.49
N ASN A 27 11.28 -5.19 54.21
CA ASN A 27 12.45 -5.48 53.38
C ASN A 27 12.93 -4.29 52.53
N TYR A 28 12.38 -3.09 52.73
CA TYR A 28 12.72 -1.92 51.91
C TYR A 28 14.19 -1.56 51.97
N VAL A 29 14.70 -1.47 53.19
CA VAL A 29 16.10 -1.23 53.52
C VAL A 29 16.53 -2.39 54.37
N LYS A 30 17.53 -3.11 53.88
CA LYS A 30 18.25 -4.08 54.69
C LYS A 30 19.43 -3.38 55.34
N ILE A 31 19.82 -3.81 56.53
CA ILE A 31 20.98 -3.25 57.22
C ILE A 31 22.27 -3.63 56.46
N ASP A 32 22.29 -4.81 55.84
CA ASP A 32 23.30 -5.23 54.87
C ASP A 32 22.63 -5.73 53.58
N GLU A 33 22.69 -4.91 52.53
CA GLU A 33 22.06 -5.18 51.21
C GLU A 33 22.96 -5.96 50.24
N ARG A 34 24.22 -6.20 50.60
CA ARG A 34 25.20 -6.82 49.70
C ARG A 34 24.80 -8.26 49.40
N SER A 35 24.63 -8.57 48.12
CA SER A 35 24.45 -9.95 47.66
C SER A 35 25.72 -10.76 47.82
N PHE A 36 25.62 -12.08 47.63
CA PHE A 36 26.79 -12.96 47.61
C PHE A 36 27.87 -12.49 46.60
N ARG A 37 27.44 -12.01 45.43
CA ARG A 37 28.35 -11.48 44.40
C ARG A 37 28.92 -10.13 44.82
N ASP A 38 28.14 -9.25 45.44
CA ASP A 38 28.65 -7.97 45.96
C ASP A 38 29.69 -8.18 47.05
N LEU A 39 29.49 -9.16 47.94
CA LEU A 39 30.47 -9.52 48.96
C LEU A 39 31.75 -10.09 48.32
N LEU A 40 31.62 -10.95 47.31
CA LEU A 40 32.77 -11.49 46.58
C LEU A 40 33.56 -10.39 45.86
N LEU A 41 32.86 -9.49 45.15
CA LEU A 41 33.46 -8.35 44.47
C LEU A 41 34.06 -7.33 45.45
N PHE A 42 33.39 -7.08 46.57
CA PHE A 42 33.91 -6.23 47.64
C PHE A 42 35.19 -6.82 48.20
N THR A 43 35.25 -8.11 48.51
CA THR A 43 36.46 -8.77 48.99
C THR A 43 37.58 -8.71 47.94
N ALA A 44 37.26 -8.94 46.67
CA ALA A 44 38.21 -8.82 45.56
C ALA A 44 38.79 -7.41 45.41
N GLU A 45 37.96 -6.37 45.46
CA GLU A 45 38.45 -4.99 45.39
C GLU A 45 39.16 -4.55 46.68
N PHE A 46 38.68 -4.98 47.85
CA PHE A 46 39.29 -4.66 49.14
C PHE A 46 40.70 -5.27 49.27
N SER A 47 40.92 -6.46 48.72
CA SER A 47 42.21 -7.15 48.76
C SER A 47 43.37 -6.33 48.16
N LYS A 48 43.10 -5.47 47.17
CA LYS A 48 44.10 -4.58 46.55
C LYS A 48 44.66 -3.52 47.51
N PHE A 49 43.92 -3.22 48.59
CA PHE A 49 44.35 -2.26 49.61
C PHE A 49 45.13 -2.93 50.75
N ILE A 50 45.17 -4.26 50.77
CA ILE A 50 45.97 -5.00 51.74
C ILE A 50 47.30 -5.29 51.04
N HIS A 51 48.35 -4.59 51.44
CA HIS A 51 49.69 -4.77 50.87
C HIS A 51 50.48 -5.80 51.68
N PHE A 52 51.31 -6.59 51.01
CA PHE A 52 52.37 -7.33 51.68
C PHE A 52 53.70 -6.62 51.50
N TYR A 53 54.55 -6.74 52.52
CA TYR A 53 55.82 -6.05 52.61
C TYR A 53 56.95 -7.07 52.47
N ASN A 54 57.95 -6.76 51.65
CA ASN A 54 59.14 -7.60 51.53
C ASN A 54 59.99 -7.52 52.82
N LEU A 55 61.09 -8.29 52.85
CA LEU A 55 62.03 -8.31 53.98
C LEU A 55 62.73 -6.96 54.26
N LYS A 56 62.53 -5.96 53.39
CA LYS A 56 63.04 -4.58 53.53
C LYS A 56 61.95 -3.58 53.92
N ASP A 57 60.74 -4.05 54.26
CA ASP A 57 59.58 -3.21 54.60
C ASP A 57 59.09 -2.35 53.42
N GLU A 58 59.32 -2.80 52.18
CA GLU A 58 58.81 -2.17 50.96
C GLU A 58 57.60 -2.94 50.44
N ILE A 59 56.61 -2.24 49.88
CA ILE A 59 55.42 -2.86 49.27
C ILE A 59 55.87 -3.77 48.11
N ASP A 60 55.51 -5.05 48.19
CA ASP A 60 55.91 -6.09 47.22
C ASP A 60 54.70 -6.73 46.52
N GLY A 61 53.53 -6.11 46.63
CA GLY A 61 52.30 -6.55 46.00
C GLY A 61 51.09 -6.37 46.92
N ASP A 62 49.97 -6.98 46.55
CA ASP A 62 48.73 -6.95 47.30
C ASP A 62 48.02 -8.32 47.29
N TRP A 63 46.97 -8.43 48.12
CA TRP A 63 46.23 -9.69 48.24
C TRP A 63 45.29 -9.98 47.07
N SER A 64 45.28 -9.18 45.99
CA SER A 64 44.39 -9.43 44.84
C SER A 64 44.81 -10.61 43.98
N GLU A 65 46.08 -11.00 43.99
CA GLU A 65 46.55 -12.23 43.36
C GLU A 65 45.86 -13.48 43.94
N PHE A 66 45.51 -13.44 45.22
CA PHE A 66 44.82 -14.53 45.92
C PHE A 66 43.37 -14.74 45.46
N LEU A 67 42.79 -13.76 44.77
CA LEU A 67 41.39 -13.75 44.33
C LEU A 67 41.24 -13.78 42.81
N GLN A 68 42.26 -14.28 42.11
CA GLN A 68 42.23 -14.49 40.66
C GLN A 68 41.48 -15.78 40.30
N ASP A 69 40.15 -15.72 40.41
CA ASP A 69 39.25 -16.83 40.06
C ASP A 69 38.24 -16.38 38.99
N GLU A 70 37.78 -17.32 38.16
CA GLU A 70 36.76 -17.07 37.13
C GLU A 70 35.47 -16.51 37.71
N LEU A 71 35.10 -16.87 38.94
CA LEU A 71 33.91 -16.36 39.63
C LEU A 71 33.96 -14.86 39.85
N VAL A 72 35.13 -14.29 40.12
CA VAL A 72 35.28 -12.84 40.30
C VAL A 72 35.03 -12.14 38.96
N ILE A 73 35.55 -12.69 37.86
CA ILE A 73 35.34 -12.15 36.52
C ILE A 73 33.85 -12.23 36.14
N LEU A 74 33.24 -13.41 36.30
CA LEU A 74 31.84 -13.66 36.03
C LEU A 74 30.92 -12.79 36.89
N ALA A 75 31.27 -12.55 38.16
CA ALA A 75 30.55 -11.62 39.03
C ALA A 75 30.61 -10.17 38.49
N THR A 76 31.79 -9.69 38.06
CA THR A 76 31.90 -8.35 37.47
C THR A 76 31.09 -8.18 36.19
N MET A 77 30.99 -9.24 35.38
CA MET A 77 30.20 -9.24 34.15
C MET A 77 28.69 -9.26 34.44
N ALA A 78 28.28 -10.09 35.41
CA ALA A 78 26.89 -10.29 35.75
C ALA A 78 26.26 -9.11 36.50
N ASP A 79 27.04 -8.36 37.29
CA ASP A 79 26.56 -7.21 38.07
C ASP A 79 26.75 -5.85 37.38
N LEU A 80 27.11 -5.84 36.10
CA LEU A 80 27.26 -4.60 35.34
C LEU A 80 25.93 -3.85 35.15
N GLU A 81 25.89 -2.55 35.47
CA GLU A 81 24.73 -1.67 35.24
C GLU A 81 24.58 -1.24 33.77
N THR A 82 24.02 -2.11 32.94
CA THR A 82 23.85 -1.87 31.50
C THR A 82 22.91 -0.72 31.15
N GLY A 83 21.87 -0.45 31.96
CA GLY A 83 20.91 0.63 31.70
C GLY A 83 21.54 2.02 31.71
N ARG A 84 22.46 2.27 32.65
CA ARG A 84 23.16 3.55 32.77
C ARG A 84 24.04 3.85 31.55
N ILE A 85 24.66 2.82 30.98
CA ILE A 85 25.50 2.93 29.77
C ILE A 85 24.63 3.35 28.56
N ALA A 86 23.46 2.72 28.38
CA ALA A 86 22.53 3.06 27.30
C ALA A 86 21.98 4.49 27.45
N GLU A 87 21.57 4.88 28.66
CA GLU A 87 21.10 6.25 28.93
C GLU A 87 22.19 7.30 28.64
N GLN A 88 23.44 7.03 29.05
CA GLN A 88 24.57 7.92 28.79
C GLN A 88 24.85 8.08 27.30
N PHE A 89 24.90 6.98 26.54
CA PHE A 89 25.09 7.03 25.09
C PHE A 89 23.95 7.79 24.41
N LYS A 90 22.70 7.46 24.73
CA LYS A 90 21.50 8.12 24.18
C LYS A 90 21.52 9.62 24.47
N LYS A 91 21.86 10.02 25.69
CA LYS A 91 21.99 11.43 26.06
C LYS A 91 23.04 12.12 25.19
N HIS A 92 24.22 11.53 24.99
CA HIS A 92 25.25 12.12 24.14
C HIS A 92 24.85 12.16 22.66
N PHE A 93 24.19 11.13 22.17
CA PHE A 93 23.66 11.03 20.81
C PHE A 93 22.63 12.12 20.51
N ASP A 94 21.61 12.27 21.37
CA ASP A 94 20.56 13.27 21.22
C ASP A 94 21.14 14.70 21.26
N GLN A 95 22.10 14.94 22.15
CA GLN A 95 22.80 16.23 22.24
C GLN A 95 23.60 16.49 20.95
N ALA A 96 24.30 15.49 20.41
CA ALA A 96 25.04 15.60 19.15
C ALA A 96 24.12 15.84 17.94
N GLN A 97 22.86 15.40 17.98
CA GLN A 97 21.90 15.64 16.90
C GLN A 97 21.23 17.02 16.99
N LEU A 98 20.91 17.50 18.21
CA LEU A 98 20.07 18.68 18.44
C LEU A 98 20.84 20.01 18.49
N PHE A 99 22.12 20.03 18.87
CA PHE A 99 22.87 21.29 18.99
C PHE A 99 23.17 21.93 17.62
N ARG A 100 22.91 23.24 17.53
CA ARG A 100 23.21 24.06 16.35
C ARG A 100 24.64 24.59 16.27
N ARG A 101 25.36 24.66 17.41
CA ARG A 101 26.74 25.15 17.45
C ARG A 101 27.72 24.02 17.09
N PRO A 102 28.62 24.21 16.11
CA PRO A 102 29.50 23.16 15.61
C PRO A 102 30.44 22.61 16.68
N GLU A 103 31.03 23.46 17.53
CA GLU A 103 31.94 23.05 18.61
C GLU A 103 31.29 22.07 19.61
N LYS A 104 30.07 22.36 20.05
CA LYS A 104 29.32 21.49 20.97
C LYS A 104 28.91 20.18 20.30
N LYS A 105 28.64 20.23 18.99
CA LYS A 105 28.26 19.06 18.20
C LYS A 105 29.43 18.07 18.09
N THR A 106 30.63 18.57 17.78
CA THR A 106 31.86 17.77 17.74
C THR A 106 32.24 17.24 19.12
N TYR A 107 32.02 18.02 20.19
CA TYR A 107 32.24 17.55 21.57
C TYR A 107 31.37 16.33 21.92
N TYR A 108 30.06 16.39 21.66
CA TYR A 108 29.17 15.26 21.97
C TYR A 108 29.36 14.07 21.02
N LEU A 109 29.77 14.33 19.77
CA LEU A 109 30.21 13.27 18.86
C LEU A 109 31.42 12.53 19.44
N GLN A 110 32.45 13.25 19.91
CA GLN A 110 33.61 12.65 20.58
C GLN A 110 33.19 11.84 21.81
N LYS A 111 32.23 12.32 22.61
CA LYS A 111 31.68 11.54 23.73
C LYS A 111 31.02 10.23 23.29
N CYS A 112 30.33 10.20 22.16
CA CYS A 112 29.77 8.96 21.62
C CYS A 112 30.87 7.95 21.25
N PHE A 113 31.97 8.41 20.64
CA PHE A 113 33.13 7.57 20.36
C PHE A 113 33.79 7.04 21.64
N GLU A 114 33.97 7.91 22.65
CA GLU A 114 34.54 7.50 23.95
C GLU A 114 33.70 6.43 24.64
N GLU A 115 32.37 6.51 24.61
CA GLU A 115 31.51 5.50 25.25
C GLU A 115 31.60 4.13 24.56
N ILE A 116 31.62 4.08 23.22
CA ILE A 116 31.82 2.82 22.47
C ILE A 116 33.23 2.26 22.76
N TYR A 117 34.23 3.12 22.77
CA TYR A 117 35.61 2.72 23.06
C TYR A 117 35.76 2.14 24.47
N ARG A 118 35.11 2.72 25.48
CA ARG A 118 35.08 2.18 26.85
C ARG A 118 34.43 0.81 26.92
N LEU A 119 33.38 0.55 26.14
CA LEU A 119 32.78 -0.78 26.03
C LEU A 119 33.78 -1.79 25.45
N ALA A 120 34.49 -1.43 24.38
CA ALA A 120 35.54 -2.28 23.84
C ALA A 120 36.64 -2.57 24.88
N GLN A 121 37.09 -1.56 25.63
CA GLN A 121 38.07 -1.75 26.71
C GLN A 121 37.56 -2.64 27.84
N LEU A 122 36.25 -2.64 28.11
CA LEU A 122 35.65 -3.52 29.10
C LEU A 122 35.75 -4.99 28.65
N PHE A 123 35.39 -5.28 27.40
CA PHE A 123 35.53 -6.62 26.82
C PHE A 123 36.99 -7.09 26.76
N ASP A 124 37.91 -6.20 26.40
CA ASP A 124 39.34 -6.50 26.33
C ASP A 124 39.90 -6.87 27.73
N ARG A 125 39.54 -6.10 28.76
CA ARG A 125 39.93 -6.40 30.14
C ARG A 125 39.40 -7.75 30.62
N TRP A 126 38.17 -8.10 30.27
CA TRP A 126 37.63 -9.43 30.61
C TRP A 126 38.39 -10.54 29.89
N ALA A 127 38.69 -10.38 28.61
CA ALA A 127 39.44 -11.38 27.84
C ALA A 127 40.86 -11.59 28.40
N LEU A 128 41.55 -10.52 28.82
CA LEU A 128 42.87 -10.59 29.45
C LEU A 128 42.81 -11.29 30.82
N LYS A 129 41.85 -10.92 31.68
CA LYS A 129 41.68 -11.58 32.99
C LYS A 129 41.36 -13.06 32.86
N PHE A 130 40.49 -13.45 31.92
CA PHE A 130 40.22 -14.87 31.69
C PHE A 130 41.46 -15.62 31.17
N LYS A 131 42.31 -14.97 30.37
CA LYS A 131 43.57 -15.55 29.92
C LYS A 131 44.55 -15.77 31.08
N GLU A 132 44.66 -14.82 32.00
CA GLU A 132 45.51 -14.93 33.19
C GLU A 132 45.08 -16.14 34.04
N VAL A 133 43.78 -16.27 34.31
CA VAL A 133 43.25 -17.40 35.10
C VAL A 133 43.42 -18.74 34.37
N GLU A 134 43.21 -18.80 33.05
CA GLU A 134 43.41 -20.02 32.26
C GLU A 134 44.90 -20.47 32.22
N GLN A 135 45.84 -19.52 32.10
CA GLN A 135 47.28 -19.81 32.13
C GLN A 135 47.73 -20.38 33.47
N PHE A 136 47.04 -20.03 34.55
CA PHE A 136 47.35 -20.47 35.90
C PHE A 136 46.63 -21.79 36.27
N THR A 137 45.39 -21.98 35.81
CA THR A 137 44.56 -23.17 36.11
C THR A 137 44.74 -24.34 35.14
N ASN A 138 45.24 -24.10 33.91
CA ASN A 138 45.30 -25.07 32.80
C ASN A 138 43.93 -25.67 32.40
N ILE A 139 42.83 -25.01 32.73
CA ILE A 139 41.46 -25.45 32.39
C ILE A 139 40.84 -24.50 31.38
N GLN A 140 40.33 -25.04 30.27
CA GLN A 140 39.59 -24.24 29.29
C GLN A 140 38.22 -23.84 29.84
N MET A 141 37.93 -22.54 29.80
CA MET A 141 36.68 -21.96 30.30
C MET A 141 35.69 -21.68 29.17
N GLU A 142 34.46 -22.16 29.28
CA GLU A 142 33.40 -21.93 28.28
C GLU A 142 33.09 -20.44 28.09
N ALA A 143 32.96 -19.71 29.20
CA ALA A 143 32.71 -18.27 29.19
C ALA A 143 33.77 -17.47 28.43
N ARG A 144 35.04 -17.90 28.54
CA ARG A 144 36.17 -17.30 27.81
C ARG A 144 36.08 -17.58 26.31
N ASN A 145 35.80 -18.83 25.93
CA ASN A 145 35.71 -19.21 24.51
C ASN A 145 34.59 -18.44 23.81
N GLU A 146 33.44 -18.28 24.49
CA GLU A 146 32.33 -17.49 23.97
C GLU A 146 32.67 -16.00 23.85
N LEU A 147 33.36 -15.43 24.85
CA LEU A 147 33.84 -14.05 24.81
C LEU A 147 34.86 -13.82 23.68
N LEU A 148 35.85 -14.70 23.53
CA LEU A 148 36.86 -14.59 22.46
C LEU A 148 36.24 -14.79 21.08
N HIS A 149 35.28 -15.71 20.95
CA HIS A 149 34.52 -15.87 19.72
C HIS A 149 33.81 -14.56 19.36
N ALA A 150 33.04 -13.98 20.28
CA ALA A 150 32.38 -12.69 20.10
C ALA A 150 33.36 -11.56 19.71
N ILE A 151 34.53 -11.50 20.36
CA ILE A 151 35.57 -10.52 20.02
C ILE A 151 36.07 -10.73 18.59
N SER A 152 36.37 -11.97 18.21
CA SER A 152 36.94 -12.28 16.90
C SER A 152 35.95 -12.16 15.74
N THR A 153 34.65 -12.40 15.95
CA THR A 153 33.66 -12.47 14.88
C THR A 153 32.84 -11.19 14.70
N THR A 154 32.41 -10.55 15.79
CA THR A 154 31.44 -9.44 15.72
C THR A 154 32.00 -8.15 16.28
N LEU A 155 32.59 -8.17 17.48
CA LEU A 155 33.09 -6.95 18.12
C LEU A 155 34.36 -6.43 17.46
N GLY A 156 35.21 -7.32 16.93
CA GLY A 156 36.43 -6.96 16.19
C GLY A 156 36.12 -6.15 14.94
N GLU A 157 35.13 -6.59 14.15
CA GLU A 157 34.66 -5.83 12.98
C GLU A 157 34.04 -4.49 13.38
N ALA A 158 33.26 -4.45 14.46
CA ALA A 158 32.64 -3.23 14.96
C ALA A 158 33.69 -2.22 15.46
N LEU A 159 34.74 -2.69 16.16
CA LEU A 159 35.86 -1.84 16.60
C LEU A 159 36.71 -1.38 15.42
N GLN A 160 36.92 -2.23 14.41
CA GLN A 160 37.61 -1.83 13.19
C GLN A 160 36.87 -0.69 12.48
N ARG A 161 35.53 -0.76 12.36
CA ARG A 161 34.72 0.35 11.81
C ARG A 161 34.87 1.62 12.63
N LEU A 162 34.84 1.53 13.96
CA LEU A 162 35.06 2.68 14.84
C LEU A 162 36.45 3.32 14.61
N LYS A 163 37.49 2.48 14.47
CA LYS A 163 38.86 2.91 14.15
C LYS A 163 38.94 3.58 12.78
N ASP A 164 38.31 2.99 11.77
CA ASP A 164 38.24 3.57 10.43
C ASP A 164 37.56 4.96 10.48
N TYR A 165 36.49 5.11 11.27
CA TYR A 165 35.82 6.41 11.44
C TYR A 165 36.64 7.46 12.20
N ASP A 166 37.52 7.07 13.12
CA ASP A 166 38.38 8.01 13.87
C ASP A 166 39.61 8.41 13.04
N GLU A 167 40.33 7.46 12.43
CA GLU A 167 41.58 7.73 11.69
C GLU A 167 41.35 8.47 10.37
N ASN A 168 40.20 8.27 9.70
CA ASN A 168 39.85 9.03 8.51
C ASN A 168 39.31 10.45 8.82
N ALA A 169 38.93 10.75 10.07
CA ALA A 169 38.33 12.05 10.43
C ALA A 169 39.32 13.21 10.27
N GLN A 170 40.62 12.92 10.43
CA GLN A 170 41.71 13.88 10.21
C GLN A 170 41.89 14.25 8.74
N HIS A 171 41.55 13.34 7.82
CA HIS A 171 41.74 13.52 6.38
C HIS A 171 40.51 14.15 5.70
N ASP A 172 39.40 14.30 6.44
CA ASP A 172 38.19 14.95 5.93
C ASP A 172 38.30 16.49 5.99
N PRO A 173 38.03 17.20 4.88
CA PRO A 173 38.18 18.66 4.81
C PRO A 173 37.22 19.44 5.71
N VAL A 174 36.22 18.79 6.32
CA VAL A 174 35.17 19.44 7.14
C VAL A 174 35.31 19.06 8.63
N LEU A 175 35.72 17.84 8.97
CA LEU A 175 35.93 17.42 10.36
C LEU A 175 37.29 17.87 10.92
N GLN A 176 38.34 17.86 10.10
CA GLN A 176 39.67 18.45 10.34
C GLN A 176 40.42 18.05 11.64
N HIS A 177 39.88 17.16 12.47
CA HIS A 177 40.47 16.76 13.74
C HIS A 177 40.24 15.27 14.03
N LYS A 178 41.30 14.59 14.46
CA LYS A 178 41.23 13.21 14.98
C LYS A 178 40.58 13.24 16.36
N ILE A 179 39.76 12.25 16.69
CA ILE A 179 39.13 12.13 18.01
C ILE A 179 40.18 11.72 19.05
N GLY A 180 41.16 10.91 18.63
CA GLY A 180 42.41 10.68 19.34
C GLY A 180 42.39 9.44 20.24
N LEU A 181 41.65 8.40 19.85
CA LEU A 181 41.58 7.15 20.61
C LEU A 181 42.80 6.24 20.34
N ASN A 182 43.23 5.48 21.35
CA ASN A 182 44.44 4.64 21.28
C ASN A 182 44.15 3.17 21.00
N TYR A 183 43.92 2.82 19.73
CA TYR A 183 43.64 1.44 19.32
C TYR A 183 44.83 0.47 19.42
N SER A 184 46.06 0.96 19.61
CA SER A 184 47.25 0.11 19.76
C SER A 184 47.34 -0.60 21.11
N SER A 185 46.52 -0.17 22.08
CA SER A 185 46.48 -0.73 23.43
C SER A 185 45.65 -2.02 23.55
N PHE A 186 44.87 -2.39 22.53
CA PHE A 186 44.03 -3.58 22.55
C PHE A 186 44.83 -4.87 22.33
N SER A 187 44.37 -5.95 22.96
CA SER A 187 45.00 -7.25 22.82
C SER A 187 44.98 -7.80 21.39
N PRO A 188 45.88 -8.72 21.02
CA PRO A 188 45.89 -9.34 19.68
C PRO A 188 44.61 -10.09 19.30
N PHE A 189 43.75 -10.41 20.28
CA PHE A 189 42.48 -11.10 20.07
C PHE A 189 41.52 -10.34 19.14
N TRP A 190 41.64 -9.01 19.06
CA TRP A 190 40.78 -8.16 18.24
C TRP A 190 41.11 -8.19 16.75
N GLY A 191 42.30 -8.67 16.36
CA GLY A 191 42.69 -8.78 14.94
C GLY A 191 42.66 -7.45 14.16
N LEU A 192 42.87 -6.32 14.84
CA LEU A 192 42.76 -4.98 14.23
C LEU A 192 43.78 -4.79 13.10
N LYS A 193 43.27 -4.35 11.95
CA LYS A 193 44.05 -4.06 10.75
C LYS A 193 44.32 -2.54 10.65
N PRO A 194 45.27 -2.10 9.79
CA PRO A 194 45.41 -0.68 9.44
C PRO A 194 44.07 -0.11 8.96
N ALA A 195 43.79 1.16 9.26
CA ALA A 195 42.49 1.75 8.90
C ALA A 195 42.25 1.71 7.39
N SER A 196 41.04 1.29 7.03
CA SER A 196 40.60 1.30 5.63
C SER A 196 40.09 2.69 5.24
N PRO A 197 40.19 3.10 3.96
CA PRO A 197 39.65 4.39 3.52
C PRO A 197 38.15 4.48 3.79
N TYR A 198 37.71 5.53 4.47
CA TYR A 198 36.31 5.80 4.74
C TYR A 198 35.90 7.17 4.21
N GLN A 199 34.80 7.22 3.45
CA GLN A 199 34.26 8.46 2.89
C GLN A 199 33.03 8.92 3.68
N TYR A 200 33.10 10.12 4.24
CA TYR A 200 31.96 10.72 4.94
C TYR A 200 30.91 11.21 3.94
N LEU A 201 29.68 10.72 4.08
CA LEU A 201 28.52 11.16 3.31
C LEU A 201 28.02 12.53 3.79
N GLY A 202 27.68 13.44 2.88
CA GLY A 202 27.09 14.75 3.16
C GLY A 202 27.96 15.93 2.75
N ASP A 203 27.31 17.04 2.38
CA ASP A 203 27.99 18.20 1.76
C ASP A 203 28.44 19.23 2.81
N ASN A 204 27.84 19.21 4.00
CA ASN A 204 28.14 20.11 5.11
C ASN A 204 28.39 19.34 6.42
N LEU A 205 29.01 20.01 7.39
CA LEU A 205 29.35 19.44 8.70
C LEU A 205 28.14 18.81 9.40
N ASN A 206 26.94 19.39 9.22
CA ASN A 206 25.74 18.90 9.89
C ASN A 206 25.23 17.58 9.31
N GLU A 207 25.30 17.42 8.00
CA GLU A 207 24.96 16.17 7.30
C GLU A 207 26.00 15.11 7.57
N LYS A 208 27.29 15.42 7.44
CA LYS A 208 28.38 14.48 7.75
C LYS A 208 28.30 13.93 9.17
N ILE A 209 28.07 14.80 10.17
CA ILE A 209 27.87 14.35 11.55
C ILE A 209 26.59 13.52 11.70
N ARG A 210 25.50 13.86 10.98
CA ARG A 210 24.24 13.09 11.08
C ARG A 210 24.40 11.67 10.55
N TYR A 211 25.03 11.50 9.40
CA TYR A 211 25.30 10.16 8.83
C TYR A 211 26.28 9.39 9.72
N LEU A 212 27.34 10.04 10.19
CA LEU A 212 28.30 9.42 11.11
C LEU A 212 27.66 8.99 12.43
N LEU A 213 26.76 9.80 13.02
CA LEU A 213 26.01 9.42 14.22
C LEU A 213 25.16 8.17 13.97
N PHE A 214 24.50 8.07 12.82
CA PHE A 214 23.72 6.89 12.47
C PHE A 214 24.59 5.63 12.39
N ASP A 215 25.80 5.74 11.85
CA ASP A 215 26.73 4.60 11.80
C ASP A 215 27.32 4.28 13.17
N LEU A 216 27.61 5.27 14.01
CA LEU A 216 28.01 5.05 15.40
C LEU A 216 26.92 4.38 16.23
N GLN A 217 25.65 4.71 15.99
CA GLN A 217 24.53 4.05 16.66
C GLN A 217 24.50 2.56 16.34
N LYS A 218 24.76 2.17 15.09
CA LYS A 218 24.87 0.75 14.71
C LYS A 218 26.03 0.06 15.41
N VAL A 219 27.20 0.72 15.47
CA VAL A 219 28.38 0.17 16.16
C VAL A 219 28.07 0.00 17.65
N PHE A 220 27.51 1.02 18.31
CA PHE A 220 27.11 0.95 19.71
C PHE A 220 26.11 -0.18 19.97
N GLN A 221 25.11 -0.33 19.10
CA GLN A 221 24.10 -1.38 19.23
C GLN A 221 24.72 -2.78 19.25
N ILE A 222 25.69 -3.04 18.36
CA ILE A 222 26.42 -4.32 18.33
C ILE A 222 27.13 -4.58 19.67
N PHE A 223 27.85 -3.59 20.21
CA PHE A 223 28.50 -3.71 21.52
C PHE A 223 27.52 -3.91 22.66
N TYR A 224 26.40 -3.17 22.63
CA TYR A 224 25.40 -3.18 23.69
C TYR A 224 24.61 -4.49 23.74
N GLU A 225 24.18 -5.01 22.59
CA GLU A 225 23.50 -6.31 22.49
C GLU A 225 24.40 -7.45 22.98
N MET A 226 25.68 -7.44 22.55
CA MET A 226 26.65 -8.41 23.04
C MET A 226 26.92 -8.27 24.54
N LEU A 227 26.90 -7.06 25.08
CA LEU A 227 27.06 -6.81 26.52
C LEU A 227 25.91 -7.41 27.33
N ILE A 228 24.67 -7.23 26.89
CA ILE A 228 23.49 -7.83 27.52
C ILE A 228 23.57 -9.36 27.44
N TYR A 229 23.89 -9.88 26.25
CA TYR A 229 24.02 -11.31 26.04
C TYR A 229 25.05 -11.93 26.99
N ILE A 230 26.26 -11.37 27.02
CA ILE A 230 27.37 -11.83 27.86
C ILE A 230 27.05 -11.67 29.35
N LYS A 231 26.40 -10.57 29.77
CA LYS A 231 25.95 -10.39 31.16
C LYS A 231 24.99 -11.50 31.60
N ASN A 232 24.00 -11.83 30.78
CA ASN A 232 23.02 -12.86 31.10
C ASN A 232 23.66 -14.25 31.13
N ARG A 233 24.55 -14.56 30.17
CA ARG A 233 25.32 -15.81 30.15
C ARG A 233 26.27 -15.90 31.34
N ALA A 234 26.94 -14.81 31.72
CA ALA A 234 27.85 -14.77 32.86
C ALA A 234 27.15 -15.11 34.18
N ALA A 235 25.90 -14.68 34.38
CA ALA A 235 25.12 -15.07 35.54
C ALA A 235 24.85 -16.59 35.60
N VAL A 236 24.64 -17.23 34.46
CA VAL A 236 24.46 -18.70 34.35
C VAL A 236 25.78 -19.41 34.61
N TYR A 237 26.86 -18.98 33.93
CA TYR A 237 28.19 -19.55 34.14
C TYR A 237 28.66 -19.40 35.58
N PHE A 238 28.34 -18.29 36.25
CA PHE A 238 28.65 -18.09 37.66
C PHE A 238 28.01 -19.16 38.56
N GLN A 239 26.75 -19.52 38.32
CA GLN A 239 26.06 -20.58 39.09
C GLN A 239 26.60 -21.97 38.78
N GLN A 240 26.97 -22.23 37.53
CA GLN A 240 27.58 -23.50 37.12
C GLN A 240 28.97 -23.66 37.74
N SER A 241 29.78 -22.61 37.65
CA SER A 241 31.13 -22.54 38.21
C SER A 241 31.12 -22.85 39.71
N LEU A 242 30.20 -22.26 40.48
CA LEU A 242 30.00 -22.56 41.91
C LEU A 242 29.73 -24.04 42.28
N GLN A 243 29.37 -24.88 41.31
CA GLN A 243 29.11 -26.31 41.48
C GLN A 243 30.27 -27.18 40.99
N THR A 244 31.33 -26.58 40.45
CA THR A 244 32.51 -27.29 39.97
C THR A 244 33.58 -27.40 41.06
N ASP A 245 34.39 -28.45 40.99
CA ASP A 245 35.52 -28.67 41.90
C ASP A 245 36.82 -27.99 41.38
N ASN A 246 36.69 -26.98 40.52
CA ASN A 246 37.81 -26.36 39.81
C ASN A 246 38.35 -25.08 40.48
N HIS A 247 37.81 -24.73 41.66
CA HIS A 247 38.26 -23.58 42.43
C HIS A 247 39.50 -23.91 43.27
N TYR A 248 40.38 -22.92 43.43
CA TYR A 248 41.50 -23.05 44.37
C TYR A 248 40.99 -23.28 45.81
N PRO A 249 41.64 -24.15 46.61
CA PRO A 249 41.21 -24.46 47.98
C PRO A 249 40.99 -23.21 48.85
N GLU A 250 41.83 -22.20 48.68
CA GLU A 250 41.74 -20.90 49.32
C GLU A 250 40.50 -20.10 48.92
N VAL A 251 40.17 -20.08 47.63
CA VAL A 251 38.96 -19.43 47.10
C VAL A 251 37.73 -20.20 47.55
N ALA A 252 37.77 -21.52 47.52
CA ALA A 252 36.71 -22.38 48.03
C ALA A 252 36.42 -22.14 49.52
N LEU A 253 37.47 -21.94 50.34
CA LEU A 253 37.34 -21.58 51.75
C LEU A 253 36.68 -20.21 51.93
N LEU A 254 37.07 -19.21 51.12
CA LEU A 254 36.43 -17.89 51.14
C LEU A 254 34.96 -17.97 50.72
N LEU A 255 34.63 -18.72 49.66
CA LEU A 255 33.25 -18.92 49.21
C LEU A 255 32.40 -19.61 50.29
N ALA A 256 32.97 -20.59 51.00
CA ALA A 256 32.33 -21.24 52.14
C ALA A 256 32.08 -20.26 53.29
N PHE A 257 33.06 -19.40 53.60
CA PHE A 257 32.88 -18.32 54.58
C PHE A 257 31.76 -17.36 54.17
N LEU A 258 31.74 -16.91 52.91
CA LEU A 258 30.70 -16.01 52.40
C LEU A 258 29.31 -16.66 52.46
N LYS A 259 29.20 -17.98 52.20
CA LYS A 259 27.93 -18.73 52.38
C LYS A 259 27.51 -18.77 53.85
N LEU A 260 28.43 -19.02 54.78
CA LEU A 260 28.13 -19.01 56.22
C LEU A 260 27.77 -17.61 56.73
N TYR A 261 28.39 -16.56 56.19
CA TYR A 261 28.10 -15.16 56.52
C TYR A 261 26.67 -14.75 56.17
N GLN A 262 26.01 -15.42 55.21
CA GLN A 262 24.60 -15.15 54.90
C GLN A 262 23.67 -15.39 56.09
N ILE A 263 24.00 -16.34 56.98
CA ILE A 263 23.18 -16.65 58.17
C ILE A 263 23.09 -15.44 59.12
N PRO A 264 24.20 -14.87 59.63
CA PRO A 264 24.14 -13.67 60.46
C PRO A 264 23.67 -12.43 59.68
N GLN A 265 23.96 -12.34 58.37
CA GLN A 265 23.45 -11.26 57.52
C GLN A 265 21.92 -11.26 57.48
N ASP A 266 21.30 -12.43 57.30
CA ASP A 266 19.84 -12.59 57.29
C ASP A 266 19.23 -12.28 58.65
N TYR A 267 19.84 -12.74 59.74
CA TYR A 267 19.38 -12.41 61.10
C TYR A 267 19.45 -10.90 61.38
N LEU A 268 20.54 -10.25 60.99
CA LEU A 268 20.72 -8.80 61.13
C LEU A 268 19.68 -8.04 60.29
N ASN A 269 19.36 -8.53 59.09
CA ASN A 269 18.34 -7.95 58.22
C ASN A 269 16.89 -8.13 58.71
N GLN A 270 16.64 -9.01 59.68
CA GLN A 270 15.33 -9.12 60.35
C GLN A 270 15.10 -8.04 61.43
N LEU A 271 16.12 -7.26 61.81
CA LEU A 271 16.00 -6.28 62.88
C LEU A 271 14.98 -5.18 62.54
N SER A 272 14.93 -4.74 61.28
CA SER A 272 13.97 -3.74 60.81
C SER A 272 12.52 -4.22 60.98
N GLU A 273 12.24 -5.47 60.59
CA GLU A 273 10.93 -6.10 60.75
C GLU A 273 10.53 -6.20 62.22
N ARG A 274 11.41 -6.75 63.06
CA ARG A 274 11.16 -6.91 64.50
C ARG A 274 10.90 -5.58 65.20
N TYR A 275 11.66 -4.54 64.82
CA TYR A 275 11.49 -3.20 65.38
C TYR A 275 10.15 -2.58 64.97
N LEU A 276 9.78 -2.67 63.69
CA LEU A 276 8.50 -2.15 63.20
C LEU A 276 7.32 -2.92 63.78
N GLU A 277 7.42 -4.25 63.92
CA GLU A 277 6.39 -5.07 64.57
C GLU A 277 6.20 -4.65 66.03
N PHE A 278 7.29 -4.48 66.79
CA PHE A 278 7.24 -3.97 68.15
C PHE A 278 6.59 -2.58 68.22
N TYR A 279 6.97 -1.67 67.32
CA TYR A 279 6.43 -0.32 67.30
C TYR A 279 4.93 -0.31 66.97
N TYR A 280 4.49 -1.01 65.93
CA TYR A 280 3.08 -1.02 65.52
C TYR A 280 2.18 -1.79 66.49
N ARG A 281 2.61 -2.96 66.97
CA ARG A 281 1.78 -3.82 67.83
C ARG A 281 1.86 -3.47 69.31
N SER A 282 3.06 -3.16 69.83
CA SER A 282 3.26 -2.95 71.27
C SER A 282 3.18 -1.48 71.68
N VAL A 283 3.71 -0.56 70.88
CA VAL A 283 3.68 0.89 71.18
C VAL A 283 2.37 1.53 70.70
N LEU A 284 2.05 1.38 69.41
CA LEU A 284 0.87 1.98 68.81
C LEU A 284 -0.41 1.15 68.97
N LYS A 285 -0.30 -0.11 69.43
CA LYS A 285 -1.43 -1.03 69.64
C LYS A 285 -2.35 -1.16 68.42
N GLN A 286 -1.77 -1.15 67.22
CA GLN A 286 -2.52 -1.37 66.00
C GLN A 286 -2.95 -2.83 65.91
N GLU A 287 -4.21 -3.05 65.54
CA GLU A 287 -4.76 -4.37 65.27
C GLU A 287 -4.71 -4.67 63.77
N ASN A 288 -4.55 -5.95 63.44
CA ASN A 288 -4.62 -6.38 62.05
C ASN A 288 -6.05 -6.11 61.53
N LYS A 289 -6.16 -5.62 60.30
CA LYS A 289 -7.47 -5.47 59.66
C LYS A 289 -8.16 -6.83 59.55
N PRO A 290 -9.50 -6.87 59.60
CA PRO A 290 -10.24 -8.10 59.34
C PRO A 290 -9.89 -8.63 57.95
N GLN A 291 -9.92 -9.96 57.81
CA GLN A 291 -9.67 -10.62 56.53
C GLN A 291 -10.70 -10.15 55.50
N VAL A 292 -10.22 -9.73 54.34
CA VAL A 292 -11.05 -9.47 53.16
C VAL A 292 -11.06 -10.76 52.35
N HIS A 293 -12.24 -11.29 52.03
CA HIS A 293 -12.34 -12.48 51.20
C HIS A 293 -11.74 -12.21 49.81
N ASP A 294 -10.99 -13.19 49.31
CA ASP A 294 -10.46 -13.13 47.95
C ASP A 294 -11.60 -13.04 46.93
N GLN A 295 -11.34 -12.33 45.85
CA GLN A 295 -12.27 -12.20 44.72
C GLN A 295 -11.60 -12.73 43.47
N ALA A 296 -12.36 -13.47 42.66
CA ALA A 296 -11.91 -14.01 41.39
C ALA A 296 -12.93 -13.70 40.29
N TYR A 297 -12.43 -13.44 39.09
CA TYR A 297 -13.27 -13.33 37.90
C TYR A 297 -13.45 -14.72 37.28
N LEU A 298 -14.70 -15.12 37.07
CA LEU A 298 -15.05 -16.36 36.38
C LEU A 298 -15.48 -16.04 34.95
N ARG A 299 -14.98 -16.81 33.99
CA ARG A 299 -15.46 -16.81 32.60
C ARG A 299 -16.43 -17.97 32.45
N PHE A 300 -17.62 -17.68 31.94
CA PHE A 300 -18.63 -18.68 31.64
C PHE A 300 -18.77 -18.84 30.13
N GLU A 301 -18.90 -20.09 29.70
CA GLU A 301 -19.20 -20.46 28.32
C GLU A 301 -20.41 -21.39 28.34
N THR A 302 -21.38 -21.14 27.46
CA THR A 302 -22.56 -21.98 27.33
C THR A 302 -22.24 -23.20 26.47
N ASN A 303 -22.77 -24.38 26.82
CA ASN A 303 -22.73 -25.55 25.94
C ASN A 303 -23.44 -25.27 24.60
N ASP A 304 -23.08 -26.01 23.55
CA ASP A 304 -23.58 -25.81 22.18
C ASP A 304 -25.13 -25.80 22.08
N ASN A 305 -25.80 -26.56 22.95
CA ASN A 305 -27.26 -26.71 22.94
C ASN A 305 -28.01 -25.67 23.77
N ALA A 306 -27.33 -24.85 24.58
CA ALA A 306 -27.96 -23.85 25.44
C ALA A 306 -27.80 -22.44 24.82
N PRO A 307 -28.90 -21.73 24.49
CA PRO A 307 -28.81 -20.37 23.95
C PRO A 307 -28.41 -19.34 25.01
N PHE A 308 -28.81 -19.57 26.26
CA PHE A 308 -28.43 -18.76 27.41
C PHE A 308 -28.41 -19.61 28.70
N ALA A 309 -27.73 -19.13 29.73
CA ALA A 309 -27.72 -19.69 31.08
C ALA A 309 -27.75 -18.55 32.12
N GLU A 310 -28.43 -18.77 33.24
CA GLU A 310 -28.56 -17.75 34.29
C GLU A 310 -27.78 -18.17 35.54
N ILE A 311 -27.05 -17.23 36.11
CA ILE A 311 -26.30 -17.39 37.35
C ILE A 311 -26.91 -16.44 38.37
N GLN A 312 -27.56 -17.02 39.38
CA GLN A 312 -28.14 -16.25 40.48
C GLN A 312 -27.05 -15.80 41.45
N PRO A 313 -27.22 -14.68 42.17
CA PRO A 313 -26.36 -14.31 43.29
C PRO A 313 -26.31 -15.45 44.33
N GLY A 314 -25.13 -15.74 44.88
CA GLY A 314 -24.90 -16.81 45.85
C GLY A 314 -24.65 -18.19 45.25
N THR A 315 -24.61 -18.33 43.91
CA THR A 315 -24.21 -19.57 43.25
C THR A 315 -22.76 -19.90 43.61
N ARG A 316 -22.51 -21.15 44.04
CA ARG A 316 -21.21 -21.57 44.58
C ARG A 316 -20.33 -22.23 43.52
N PHE A 317 -19.05 -21.87 43.52
CA PHE A 317 -18.02 -22.37 42.60
C PHE A 317 -16.80 -22.86 43.39
N ILE A 318 -16.19 -23.96 42.94
CA ILE A 318 -14.97 -24.51 43.55
C ILE A 318 -13.77 -23.85 42.89
N GLY A 319 -12.93 -23.17 43.67
CA GLY A 319 -11.73 -22.46 43.23
C GLY A 319 -10.43 -23.23 43.40
N GLY A 320 -10.51 -24.50 43.80
CA GLY A 320 -9.38 -25.38 44.11
C GLY A 320 -9.56 -26.04 45.48
N GLU A 321 -8.49 -26.68 45.96
CA GLU A 321 -8.43 -27.31 47.27
C GLU A 321 -7.26 -26.72 48.06
N TYR A 322 -7.43 -26.57 49.37
CA TYR A 322 -6.35 -26.28 50.30
C TYR A 322 -5.41 -27.50 50.42
N GLU A 323 -4.20 -27.31 50.94
CA GLU A 323 -3.22 -28.41 51.14
C GLU A 323 -3.74 -29.53 52.06
N ASN A 324 -4.76 -29.24 52.89
CA ASN A 324 -5.45 -30.21 53.74
C ASN A 324 -6.58 -30.98 53.03
N GLY A 325 -6.84 -30.71 51.74
CA GLY A 325 -7.89 -31.34 50.92
C GLY A 325 -9.28 -30.68 51.01
N GLU A 326 -9.45 -29.56 51.71
CA GLU A 326 -10.73 -28.86 51.77
C GLU A 326 -10.96 -27.97 50.54
N ASN A 327 -12.19 -27.97 50.00
CA ASN A 327 -12.53 -27.13 48.84
C ASN A 327 -12.56 -25.64 49.18
N ILE A 328 -11.92 -24.83 48.33
CA ILE A 328 -12.04 -23.37 48.34
C ILE A 328 -13.34 -23.01 47.60
N ILE A 329 -14.29 -22.36 48.28
CA ILE A 329 -15.61 -22.04 47.72
C ILE A 329 -15.72 -20.52 47.48
N TYR A 330 -16.00 -20.14 46.24
CA TYR A 330 -16.41 -18.79 45.84
C TYR A 330 -17.92 -18.73 45.61
N ALA A 331 -18.53 -17.56 45.83
CA ALA A 331 -19.92 -17.31 45.51
C ALA A 331 -20.07 -16.15 44.53
N SER A 332 -21.04 -16.22 43.61
CA SER A 332 -21.38 -15.08 42.75
C SER A 332 -21.99 -13.94 43.57
N ASN A 333 -21.56 -12.71 43.30
CA ASN A 333 -22.11 -11.53 43.98
C ASN A 333 -23.29 -10.91 43.22
N GLU A 334 -23.37 -11.15 41.92
CA GLU A 334 -24.34 -10.52 41.02
C GLU A 334 -25.06 -11.55 40.17
N TYR A 335 -26.22 -11.15 39.65
CA TYR A 335 -26.95 -11.90 38.64
C TYR A 335 -26.27 -11.74 37.27
N LEU A 336 -26.03 -12.83 36.56
CA LEU A 336 -25.44 -12.82 35.22
C LEU A 336 -26.23 -13.74 34.27
N GLN A 337 -26.62 -13.22 33.11
CA GLN A 337 -27.13 -14.02 31.99
C GLN A 337 -25.99 -14.23 30.98
N VAL A 338 -25.55 -15.47 30.85
CA VAL A 338 -24.47 -15.89 29.94
C VAL A 338 -25.09 -16.29 28.61
N ASN A 339 -24.54 -15.82 27.50
CA ASN A 339 -24.95 -16.17 26.14
C ASN A 339 -23.74 -16.60 25.29
N LYS A 340 -23.95 -16.84 24.00
CA LYS A 340 -22.89 -17.27 23.05
C LYS A 340 -21.98 -16.14 22.55
N ALA A 341 -22.05 -14.93 23.11
CA ALA A 341 -21.19 -13.83 22.68
C ALA A 341 -19.75 -14.07 23.13
N GLN A 342 -18.81 -13.90 22.18
CA GLN A 342 -17.37 -14.05 22.44
C GLN A 342 -16.58 -12.94 21.77
N ILE A 343 -15.48 -12.55 22.39
CA ILE A 343 -14.50 -11.63 21.80
C ILE A 343 -13.69 -12.45 20.80
N THR A 344 -13.91 -12.23 19.51
CA THR A 344 -13.20 -12.97 18.44
C THR A 344 -11.86 -12.34 18.10
N ARG A 345 -11.78 -11.00 18.12
CA ARG A 345 -10.59 -10.23 17.73
C ARG A 345 -10.50 -8.94 18.54
N LEU A 346 -9.29 -8.53 18.87
CA LEU A 346 -8.99 -7.25 19.51
C LEU A 346 -7.93 -6.54 18.67
N ILE A 347 -8.27 -5.38 18.12
CA ILE A 347 -7.38 -4.62 17.23
C ILE A 347 -7.14 -3.25 17.82
N THR A 348 -5.88 -2.83 17.87
CA THR A 348 -5.47 -1.48 18.29
C THR A 348 -5.00 -0.66 17.10
N PHE A 349 -5.24 0.65 17.15
CA PHE A 349 -4.84 1.62 16.13
C PHE A 349 -4.05 2.76 16.73
N PHE A 350 -3.08 3.24 15.96
CA PHE A 350 -2.27 4.38 16.34
C PHE A 350 -2.14 5.34 15.17
N VAL A 351 -2.56 6.58 15.38
CA VAL A 351 -2.39 7.65 14.41
C VAL A 351 -1.04 8.30 14.67
N GLU A 352 -0.06 8.00 13.83
CA GLU A 352 1.26 8.58 13.93
C GLU A 352 1.26 10.00 13.35
N LYS A 353 1.70 10.97 14.15
CA LYS A 353 1.66 12.39 13.80
C LYS A 353 3.03 13.03 13.97
N ARG A 354 3.38 13.92 13.04
CA ARG A 354 4.51 14.84 13.13
C ARG A 354 3.99 16.26 13.12
N ASN A 355 4.56 17.14 13.92
CA ASN A 355 4.18 18.55 13.86
C ASN A 355 5.03 19.30 12.81
N LEU A 356 4.35 20.00 11.91
CA LEU A 356 4.95 20.95 10.98
C LEU A 356 4.89 22.35 11.60
N ASN A 357 6.00 23.09 11.53
CA ASN A 357 6.03 24.49 11.93
C ASN A 357 5.70 25.36 10.71
N ILE A 358 4.47 25.86 10.64
CA ILE A 358 4.00 26.75 9.58
C ILE A 358 3.83 28.14 10.19
N ARG A 359 4.69 29.08 9.78
CA ARG A 359 4.63 30.49 10.23
C ARG A 359 4.61 30.65 11.76
N GLY A 360 5.32 29.78 12.50
CA GLY A 360 5.37 29.80 13.96
C GLY A 360 4.28 28.98 14.65
N HIS A 361 3.32 28.42 13.91
CA HIS A 361 2.27 27.55 14.44
C HIS A 361 2.59 26.07 14.17
N GLN A 362 2.45 25.25 15.21
CA GLN A 362 2.59 23.80 15.09
C GLN A 362 1.28 23.21 14.55
N LYS A 363 1.28 22.67 13.33
CA LYS A 363 0.16 21.89 12.78
C LYS A 363 0.50 20.40 12.74
N PRO A 364 -0.39 19.50 13.22
CA PRO A 364 -0.17 18.07 13.12
C PRO A 364 -0.37 17.59 11.68
N LEU A 365 0.64 16.89 11.15
CA LEU A 365 0.61 16.10 9.92
C LEU A 365 0.52 14.62 10.32
N VAL A 366 -0.48 13.90 9.84
CA VAL A 366 -0.54 12.44 10.00
C VAL A 366 0.44 11.83 9.02
N THR A 367 1.45 11.13 9.53
CA THR A 367 2.47 10.47 8.71
C THR A 367 2.11 9.03 8.41
N ASN A 368 1.36 8.38 9.31
CA ASN A 368 0.92 7.01 9.12
C ASN A 368 -0.27 6.67 10.03
N ILE A 369 -1.01 5.63 9.68
CA ILE A 369 -1.96 4.98 10.58
C ILE A 369 -1.53 3.53 10.73
N LEU A 370 -1.29 3.12 11.96
CA LEU A 370 -0.76 1.81 12.30
C LEU A 370 -1.86 0.98 12.96
N SER A 371 -1.78 -0.33 12.77
CA SER A 371 -2.70 -1.31 13.34
C SER A 371 -1.95 -2.54 13.85
N ALA A 372 -2.43 -3.11 14.94
CA ALA A 372 -1.97 -4.40 15.44
C ALA A 372 -3.14 -5.21 15.97
N GLU A 373 -3.19 -6.48 15.60
CA GLU A 373 -4.10 -7.44 16.20
C GLU A 373 -3.44 -8.05 17.43
N LEU A 374 -4.11 -7.94 18.57
CA LEU A 374 -3.63 -8.44 19.84
C LEU A 374 -3.95 -9.94 19.93
N PRO A 375 -2.94 -10.82 20.10
CA PRO A 375 -3.16 -12.25 20.15
C PRO A 375 -3.88 -12.63 21.46
N LEU A 376 -5.21 -12.80 21.39
CA LEU A 376 -6.05 -13.12 22.53
C LEU A 376 -5.56 -14.34 23.33
N ALA A 377 -5.00 -15.35 22.63
CA ALA A 377 -4.47 -16.57 23.25
C ALA A 377 -3.19 -16.34 24.07
N GLU A 378 -2.38 -15.34 23.72
CA GLU A 378 -1.13 -15.02 24.43
C GLU A 378 -1.34 -14.00 25.57
N LEU A 379 -2.44 -13.22 25.50
CA LEU A 379 -2.84 -12.32 26.57
C LEU A 379 -3.35 -13.07 27.81
N LEU A 380 -3.78 -14.34 27.65
CA LEU A 380 -4.17 -15.17 28.77
C LEU A 380 -2.92 -15.61 29.57
N PRO A 381 -2.92 -15.47 30.91
CA PRO A 381 -1.78 -15.86 31.73
C PRO A 381 -1.54 -17.36 31.61
N GLN A 382 -0.43 -17.74 30.98
CA GLN A 382 0.04 -19.13 30.92
C GLN A 382 0.95 -19.38 32.13
N ARG A 383 0.68 -20.44 32.91
CA ARG A 383 1.43 -20.79 34.14
C ARG A 383 2.96 -20.89 33.96
N ASN A 384 3.47 -21.08 32.74
CA ASN A 384 4.86 -21.45 32.46
C ASN A 384 5.67 -20.46 31.57
N LYS A 385 5.18 -19.25 31.28
CA LYS A 385 5.97 -18.25 30.54
C LYS A 385 6.44 -17.13 31.47
N ALA A 386 7.74 -17.10 31.75
CA ALA A 386 8.39 -16.08 32.59
C ALA A 386 8.46 -14.69 31.94
N GLU A 387 8.25 -14.58 30.63
CA GLU A 387 8.26 -13.32 29.88
C GLU A 387 6.92 -13.14 29.17
N GLN A 388 6.10 -12.21 29.67
CA GLN A 388 4.93 -11.73 28.97
C GLN A 388 5.38 -10.63 28.01
N LYS A 389 5.29 -10.88 26.70
CA LYS A 389 5.56 -9.87 25.67
C LYS A 389 4.62 -8.69 25.90
N SER A 390 5.17 -7.49 26.09
CA SER A 390 4.37 -6.27 26.29
C SER A 390 3.76 -5.86 24.96
N TYR A 391 2.44 -5.75 24.92
CA TYR A 391 1.70 -5.27 23.76
C TYR A 391 1.26 -3.81 23.96
N PRO A 392 1.47 -2.91 22.99
CA PRO A 392 1.03 -1.53 23.10
C PRO A 392 -0.49 -1.44 22.91
N ILE A 393 -1.25 -1.52 24.02
CA ILE A 393 -2.73 -1.57 24.00
C ILE A 393 -3.34 -0.33 23.31
N PHE A 394 -2.71 0.83 23.43
CA PHE A 394 -3.11 2.08 22.77
C PHE A 394 -2.24 2.41 21.54
N GLY A 395 -1.49 1.42 21.08
CA GLY A 395 -0.50 1.56 20.03
C GLY A 395 0.70 2.43 20.39
N GLU A 396 1.67 2.48 19.49
CA GLU A 396 2.91 3.23 19.67
C GLU A 396 3.54 3.57 18.31
N SER A 397 4.36 4.62 18.29
CA SER A 397 5.11 5.00 17.11
C SER A 397 6.07 3.87 16.72
N GLN A 398 6.12 3.60 15.41
CA GLN A 398 7.07 2.64 14.82
C GLN A 398 8.24 3.36 14.17
N PHE A 399 8.29 4.69 14.30
CA PHE A 399 9.38 5.52 13.81
C PHE A 399 10.69 5.15 14.52
N ASN A 400 11.76 4.94 13.75
CA ASN A 400 13.09 4.49 14.20
C ASN A 400 13.18 3.06 14.76
N LYS A 401 12.12 2.25 14.66
CA LYS A 401 12.17 0.84 15.07
C LYS A 401 12.66 -0.05 13.94
N SER A 402 13.56 -0.97 14.25
CA SER A 402 13.97 -2.03 13.33
C SER A 402 12.81 -3.00 13.03
N ILE A 403 12.96 -3.85 12.01
CA ILE A 403 11.96 -4.86 11.65
C ILE A 403 11.63 -5.79 12.84
N TYR A 404 12.60 -6.03 13.73
CA TYR A 404 12.43 -6.90 14.91
C TYR A 404 11.75 -6.21 16.10
N GLU A 405 11.82 -4.88 16.17
CA GLU A 405 11.18 -4.08 17.22
C GLU A 405 9.77 -3.61 16.84
N LYS A 406 9.40 -3.73 15.56
CA LYS A 406 8.08 -3.33 15.10
C LYS A 406 6.99 -4.17 15.74
N THR A 407 6.08 -3.50 16.41
CA THR A 407 4.92 -4.11 17.12
C THR A 407 3.61 -3.88 16.39
N MET A 408 3.60 -3.02 15.37
CA MET A 408 2.43 -2.65 14.58
C MET A 408 2.75 -2.57 13.09
N ASN A 409 1.74 -2.81 12.26
CA ASN A 409 1.81 -2.74 10.80
C ASN A 409 1.04 -1.55 10.25
N ASN A 410 1.35 -1.11 9.03
CA ASN A 410 0.56 -0.06 8.35
C ASN A 410 -0.89 -0.54 8.17
N ALA A 411 -1.84 0.29 8.59
CA ALA A 411 -3.26 0.00 8.42
C ALA A 411 -3.65 0.19 6.94
N LEU A 412 -4.48 -0.72 6.44
CA LEU A 412 -5.02 -0.63 5.09
C LEU A 412 -6.22 0.34 5.08
N LEU A 413 -5.96 1.60 4.75
CA LEU A 413 -6.99 2.61 4.51
C LEU A 413 -7.16 2.91 3.03
N GLY A 414 -8.34 3.39 2.66
CA GLY A 414 -8.67 3.76 1.29
C GLY A 414 -10.15 3.66 1.01
N PHE A 415 -10.49 3.48 -0.26
CA PHE A 415 -11.87 3.29 -0.71
C PHE A 415 -11.92 2.39 -1.94
N ALA A 416 -13.10 1.86 -2.26
CA ALA A 416 -13.36 1.15 -3.50
C ALA A 416 -14.61 1.69 -4.20
N VAL A 417 -14.54 1.74 -5.53
CA VAL A 417 -15.64 2.14 -6.41
C VAL A 417 -16.05 0.91 -7.22
N ALA A 418 -17.31 0.52 -7.09
CA ALA A 418 -17.93 -0.51 -7.92
C ALA A 418 -18.86 0.15 -8.93
N SER A 419 -18.73 -0.19 -10.21
CA SER A 419 -19.66 0.29 -11.23
C SER A 419 -19.69 -0.67 -12.42
N PRO A 420 -20.86 -0.93 -13.03
CA PRO A 420 -20.93 -1.73 -14.25
C PRO A 420 -20.21 -1.06 -15.43
N SER A 421 -20.06 0.26 -15.43
CA SER A 421 -19.32 1.01 -16.47
C SER A 421 -17.85 0.60 -16.54
N LEU A 422 -17.31 0.07 -15.44
CA LEU A 422 -15.94 -0.44 -15.35
C LEU A 422 -15.77 -1.85 -15.96
N PHE A 423 -16.82 -2.47 -16.50
CA PHE A 423 -16.69 -3.73 -17.24
C PHE A 423 -16.02 -3.43 -18.59
N LEU A 424 -14.77 -3.83 -18.78
CA LEU A 424 -13.92 -3.43 -19.91
C LEU A 424 -13.11 -4.63 -20.40
N SER A 425 -13.61 -5.34 -21.41
CA SER A 425 -13.07 -6.65 -21.81
C SER A 425 -11.80 -6.59 -22.65
N GLU A 426 -11.63 -5.58 -23.51
CA GLU A 426 -10.53 -5.51 -24.48
C GLU A 426 -10.23 -4.06 -24.91
N GLY A 427 -9.29 -3.91 -25.86
CA GLY A 427 -8.93 -2.63 -26.46
C GLY A 427 -8.03 -1.79 -25.55
N LYS A 428 -7.66 -0.60 -26.04
CA LYS A 428 -7.00 0.40 -25.19
C LYS A 428 -8.09 1.12 -24.39
N ARG A 429 -7.98 1.09 -23.06
CA ARG A 429 -9.02 1.55 -22.14
C ARG A 429 -8.46 2.71 -21.32
N GLU A 430 -9.09 3.86 -21.39
CA GLU A 430 -8.76 5.03 -20.59
C GLU A 430 -9.85 5.18 -19.52
N ILE A 431 -9.47 5.15 -18.25
CA ILE A 431 -10.40 5.22 -17.12
C ILE A 431 -10.11 6.49 -16.33
N SER A 432 -11.16 7.27 -16.05
CA SER A 432 -11.08 8.46 -15.22
C SER A 432 -12.16 8.46 -14.16
N LEU A 433 -11.76 8.61 -12.90
CA LEU A 433 -12.63 8.77 -11.74
C LEU A 433 -12.53 10.22 -11.25
N THR A 434 -13.61 10.99 -11.41
CA THR A 434 -13.68 12.38 -10.96
C THR A 434 -14.49 12.45 -9.66
N PHE A 435 -13.82 12.77 -8.57
CA PHE A 435 -14.41 12.92 -7.24
C PHE A 435 -14.78 14.39 -7.02
N GLN A 436 -16.07 14.69 -6.85
CA GLN A 436 -16.56 16.03 -6.56
C GLN A 436 -16.81 16.21 -5.06
N PHE A 437 -16.29 17.30 -4.49
CA PHE A 437 -16.31 17.59 -3.07
C PHE A 437 -17.10 18.85 -2.74
N SER A 438 -17.52 18.97 -1.47
CA SER A 438 -18.13 20.20 -0.96
C SER A 438 -17.15 21.39 -1.03
N SER A 439 -17.65 22.58 -1.33
CA SER A 439 -16.83 23.77 -1.48
C SER A 439 -16.03 24.13 -0.23
N ASP A 440 -16.60 23.91 0.95
CA ASP A 440 -15.92 24.22 2.20
C ASP A 440 -14.80 23.23 2.51
N SER A 441 -15.04 21.93 2.36
CA SER A 441 -14.01 20.92 2.57
C SER A 441 -12.82 21.07 1.59
N PHE A 442 -13.10 21.44 0.34
CA PHE A 442 -12.06 21.62 -0.68
C PHE A 442 -11.18 22.88 -0.45
N LYS A 443 -11.72 23.92 0.19
CA LYS A 443 -10.92 25.07 0.66
C LYS A 443 -9.88 24.62 1.68
N HIS A 444 -10.23 23.69 2.58
CA HIS A 444 -9.28 23.17 3.57
C HIS A 444 -8.11 22.44 2.91
N LEU A 445 -8.37 21.60 1.90
CA LEU A 445 -7.31 20.97 1.10
C LEU A 445 -6.42 22.01 0.42
N SER A 446 -7.04 23.01 -0.22
CA SER A 446 -6.29 24.08 -0.91
C SER A 446 -5.39 24.84 0.06
N GLN A 447 -5.89 25.18 1.25
CA GLN A 447 -5.10 25.83 2.30
C GLN A 447 -3.97 24.93 2.83
N TYR A 448 -4.23 23.64 2.99
CA TYR A 448 -3.22 22.68 3.44
C TYR A 448 -2.05 22.56 2.45
N LEU A 449 -2.35 22.51 1.15
CA LEU A 449 -1.35 22.50 0.09
C LEU A 449 -0.57 23.81 0.02
N GLU A 450 -1.21 24.95 0.29
CA GLU A 450 -0.53 26.25 0.43
C GLU A 450 0.44 26.27 1.61
N ASP A 451 0.05 25.69 2.74
CA ASP A 451 0.91 25.59 3.92
C ASP A 451 2.14 24.70 3.64
N LEU A 452 1.96 23.58 2.95
CA LEU A 452 3.06 22.70 2.54
C LEU A 452 4.00 23.39 1.53
N SER A 453 3.45 24.15 0.58
CA SER A 453 4.23 24.98 -0.35
C SER A 453 5.09 26.00 0.39
N PHE A 454 4.56 26.63 1.44
CA PHE A 454 5.33 27.54 2.28
C PHE A 454 6.47 26.85 3.05
N VAL A 455 6.23 25.66 3.61
CA VAL A 455 7.23 24.92 4.40
C VAL A 455 8.38 24.40 3.53
N ASN A 456 8.07 23.92 2.32
CA ASN A 456 9.04 23.28 1.44
C ASN A 456 9.69 24.23 0.44
N ASN A 457 9.23 25.49 0.36
CA ASN A 457 9.66 26.48 -0.63
C ASN A 457 9.48 26.01 -2.09
N ASP A 458 8.46 25.18 -2.33
CA ASP A 458 8.07 24.64 -3.63
C ASP A 458 6.87 25.44 -4.19
N SER A 459 6.64 25.39 -5.50
CA SER A 459 5.42 25.96 -6.09
C SER A 459 4.17 25.14 -5.71
N ARG A 460 2.98 25.77 -5.76
CA ARG A 460 1.70 25.08 -5.47
C ARG A 460 1.47 23.85 -6.35
N THR A 461 1.88 23.95 -7.62
CA THR A 461 1.75 22.86 -8.60
C THR A 461 2.71 21.71 -8.27
N GLU A 462 3.96 22.02 -7.91
CA GLU A 462 4.95 21.01 -7.51
C GLU A 462 4.53 20.27 -6.25
N VAL A 463 4.06 20.98 -5.21
CA VAL A 463 3.57 20.32 -3.99
C VAL A 463 2.38 19.44 -4.28
N PHE A 464 1.44 19.88 -5.12
CA PHE A 464 0.30 19.05 -5.51
C PHE A 464 0.75 17.77 -6.21
N ILE A 465 1.65 17.88 -7.21
CA ILE A 465 2.18 16.72 -7.93
C ILE A 465 2.91 15.79 -6.96
N LYS A 466 3.87 16.29 -6.16
CA LYS A 466 4.60 15.48 -5.18
C LYS A 466 3.67 14.80 -4.18
N SER A 467 2.61 15.48 -3.74
CA SER A 467 1.67 14.97 -2.74
C SER A 467 0.79 13.82 -3.24
N PHE A 468 0.45 13.81 -4.53
CA PHE A 468 -0.40 12.77 -5.13
C PHE A 468 0.38 11.74 -5.97
N LEU A 469 1.66 12.01 -6.27
CA LEU A 469 2.58 11.05 -6.86
C LEU A 469 2.74 9.86 -5.90
N GLU A 470 2.39 8.66 -6.37
CA GLU A 470 2.43 7.41 -5.59
C GLU A 470 1.64 7.41 -4.27
N ALA A 471 0.75 8.40 -4.05
CA ALA A 471 -0.19 8.45 -2.94
C ALA A 471 -1.14 7.25 -2.83
N PHE A 472 -1.37 6.53 -3.94
CA PHE A 472 -2.38 5.49 -4.04
C PHE A 472 -1.81 4.19 -4.62
N ASN A 473 -2.17 3.08 -3.98
CA ASN A 473 -2.03 1.73 -4.51
C ASN A 473 -3.38 1.29 -5.09
N ILE A 474 -3.49 1.34 -6.41
CA ILE A 474 -4.75 1.10 -7.14
C ILE A 474 -4.77 -0.34 -7.65
N ARG A 475 -5.85 -1.05 -7.36
CA ARG A 475 -6.11 -2.41 -7.84
C ARG A 475 -7.47 -2.50 -8.51
N LEU A 476 -7.60 -3.35 -9.52
CA LEU A 476 -8.86 -3.59 -10.23
C LEU A 476 -9.17 -5.08 -10.35
N THR A 477 -10.45 -5.42 -10.47
CA THR A 477 -10.90 -6.79 -10.72
C THR A 477 -10.52 -7.22 -12.12
N SER A 478 -9.87 -8.38 -12.26
CA SER A 478 -9.46 -8.91 -13.56
C SER A 478 -9.70 -10.41 -13.65
N ALA A 479 -9.71 -10.94 -14.89
CA ALA A 479 -9.87 -12.37 -15.13
C ALA A 479 -8.82 -13.25 -14.39
N ASN A 480 -7.66 -12.67 -14.06
CA ASN A 480 -6.55 -13.35 -13.35
C ASN A 480 -6.47 -12.99 -11.86
N GLY A 481 -7.51 -12.37 -11.28
CA GLY A 481 -7.53 -11.85 -9.90
C GLY A 481 -7.27 -10.35 -9.82
N TRP A 482 -6.74 -9.84 -8.71
CA TRP A 482 -6.45 -8.41 -8.55
C TRP A 482 -5.30 -7.96 -9.46
N TYR A 483 -5.58 -7.02 -10.37
CA TYR A 483 -4.56 -6.37 -11.20
C TYR A 483 -4.15 -5.03 -10.60
N THR A 484 -2.85 -4.73 -10.54
CA THR A 484 -2.32 -3.50 -9.92
C THR A 484 -1.95 -2.48 -10.98
N ILE A 485 -2.41 -1.25 -10.82
CA ILE A 485 -2.05 -0.14 -11.70
C ILE A 485 -0.72 0.47 -11.25
N SER A 486 0.29 0.41 -12.12
CA SER A 486 1.62 0.99 -11.83
C SER A 486 1.70 2.49 -12.07
N ARG A 487 0.86 3.04 -12.95
CA ARG A 487 0.93 4.45 -13.37
C ARG A 487 -0.46 5.06 -13.40
N TYR A 488 -0.62 6.16 -12.69
CA TYR A 488 -1.83 6.95 -12.67
C TYR A 488 -1.47 8.42 -12.52
N VAL A 489 -2.42 9.29 -12.86
CA VAL A 489 -2.28 10.73 -12.68
C VAL A 489 -3.46 11.24 -11.89
N VAL A 490 -3.18 12.11 -10.91
CA VAL A 490 -4.20 12.88 -10.21
C VAL A 490 -4.10 14.32 -10.68
N THR A 491 -5.20 14.85 -11.19
CA THR A 491 -5.30 16.26 -11.60
C THR A 491 -6.42 16.96 -10.83
N ARG A 492 -6.30 18.27 -10.70
CA ARG A 492 -7.40 19.12 -10.25
C ARG A 492 -8.17 19.58 -11.48
N GLU A 493 -9.48 19.36 -11.50
CA GLU A 493 -10.29 19.82 -12.63
C GLU A 493 -10.24 21.35 -12.73
N LYS A 494 -10.09 21.84 -13.96
CA LYS A 494 -10.05 23.27 -14.26
C LYS A 494 -11.37 23.61 -14.94
N SER A 495 -12.10 24.55 -14.35
CA SER A 495 -13.29 25.06 -15.03
C SER A 495 -12.91 25.84 -16.28
N ASN A 496 -13.68 25.63 -17.34
CA ASN A 496 -13.65 26.47 -18.53
C ASN A 496 -14.54 27.74 -18.38
N SER A 497 -15.34 27.84 -17.32
CA SER A 497 -16.11 29.04 -16.98
C SER A 497 -15.41 29.85 -15.89
N GLN A 498 -15.41 31.18 -16.04
CA GLN A 498 -14.75 32.12 -15.13
C GLN A 498 -15.36 32.13 -13.71
N ASP A 499 -16.53 31.51 -13.51
CA ASP A 499 -17.35 31.61 -12.29
C ASP A 499 -17.52 30.32 -11.47
N ASP A 500 -17.05 29.15 -11.93
CA ASP A 500 -17.33 27.91 -11.18
C ASP A 500 -16.15 26.93 -11.20
N LYS A 501 -15.19 27.05 -10.27
CA LYS A 501 -14.12 26.06 -10.12
C LYS A 501 -14.74 24.75 -9.61
N PRO A 502 -14.77 23.65 -10.39
CA PRO A 502 -15.22 22.38 -9.86
C PRO A 502 -14.29 21.99 -8.71
N ASN A 503 -14.85 21.81 -7.52
CA ASN A 503 -14.13 21.33 -6.34
C ASN A 503 -13.90 19.82 -6.49
N ALA A 504 -13.11 19.43 -7.50
CA ALA A 504 -12.99 18.05 -7.91
C ALA A 504 -11.54 17.62 -8.14
N LEU A 505 -11.26 16.35 -7.83
CA LEU A 505 -10.02 15.67 -8.14
C LEU A 505 -10.29 14.55 -9.14
N ARG A 506 -9.52 14.50 -10.22
CA ARG A 506 -9.63 13.47 -11.25
C ARG A 506 -8.45 12.51 -11.16
N LEU A 507 -8.74 11.24 -10.94
CA LEU A 507 -7.79 10.13 -10.97
C LEU A 507 -7.92 9.42 -12.32
N SER A 508 -6.87 9.41 -13.12
CA SER A 508 -6.87 8.82 -14.46
C SER A 508 -5.73 7.82 -14.64
N PHE A 509 -6.00 6.72 -15.33
CA PHE A 509 -5.01 5.73 -15.75
C PHE A 509 -5.51 5.01 -17.00
N ASP A 510 -4.55 4.46 -17.75
CA ASP A 510 -4.81 3.76 -19.00
C ASP A 510 -4.48 2.28 -18.84
N LEU A 511 -5.21 1.44 -19.56
CA LEU A 511 -4.92 0.03 -19.75
C LEU A 511 -4.60 -0.25 -21.21
N ASP A 512 -3.42 -0.81 -21.45
CA ASP A 512 -3.01 -1.22 -22.79
C ASP A 512 -3.79 -2.47 -23.25
N PRO A 513 -3.94 -2.73 -24.57
CA PRO A 513 -4.66 -3.90 -25.06
C PRO A 513 -4.11 -5.26 -24.59
N SER A 514 -2.83 -5.31 -24.18
CA SER A 514 -2.18 -6.51 -23.64
C SER A 514 -2.53 -6.80 -22.17
N GLU A 515 -3.07 -5.81 -21.45
CA GLU A 515 -3.43 -5.95 -20.04
C GLU A 515 -4.77 -6.67 -19.87
N PRO A 516 -5.00 -7.39 -18.75
CA PRO A 516 -6.16 -8.25 -18.61
C PRO A 516 -7.49 -7.48 -18.65
N ALA A 517 -8.56 -8.19 -19.04
CA ALA A 517 -9.93 -7.68 -19.02
C ALA A 517 -10.35 -7.26 -17.60
N VAL A 518 -11.07 -6.14 -17.49
CA VAL A 518 -11.72 -5.71 -16.24
C VAL A 518 -13.06 -6.41 -16.13
N VAL A 519 -13.19 -7.31 -15.16
CA VAL A 519 -14.34 -8.21 -15.01
C VAL A 519 -15.10 -7.95 -13.72
N SER A 520 -16.30 -8.52 -13.63
CA SER A 520 -17.11 -8.56 -12.41
C SER A 520 -16.36 -9.12 -11.20
N PHE A 521 -16.68 -8.62 -10.01
CA PHE A 521 -16.09 -9.15 -8.78
C PHE A 521 -16.53 -10.60 -8.54
N ASP A 522 -15.56 -11.46 -8.28
CA ASP A 522 -15.75 -12.86 -7.88
C ASP A 522 -14.98 -13.11 -6.58
N PRO A 523 -15.65 -13.43 -5.45
CA PRO A 523 -15.00 -13.72 -4.18
C PRO A 523 -13.95 -14.84 -4.24
N LYS A 524 -14.04 -15.76 -5.22
CA LYS A 524 -13.08 -16.87 -5.39
C LYS A 524 -11.77 -16.38 -6.04
N LEU A 525 -11.86 -15.48 -7.02
CA LEU A 525 -10.71 -14.93 -7.74
C LEU A 525 -10.12 -13.69 -7.05
N HIS A 526 -10.97 -12.94 -6.35
CA HIS A 526 -10.65 -11.64 -5.77
C HIS A 526 -10.84 -11.69 -4.24
N PRO A 527 -9.76 -11.98 -3.48
CA PRO A 527 -9.81 -11.95 -2.03
C PRO A 527 -10.38 -10.63 -1.51
N GLY A 528 -11.53 -10.71 -0.83
CA GLY A 528 -12.36 -9.58 -0.43
C GLY A 528 -13.74 -10.09 -0.02
N ASP A 529 -14.56 -9.26 0.65
CA ASP A 529 -15.93 -9.64 1.05
C ASP A 529 -16.93 -8.62 0.51
N PHE A 530 -16.69 -8.11 -0.70
CA PHE A 530 -17.51 -7.07 -1.28
C PHE A 530 -18.91 -7.61 -1.60
N LYS A 531 -19.95 -6.98 -1.04
CA LYS A 531 -21.36 -7.29 -1.32
C LYS A 531 -21.80 -6.73 -2.67
N THR A 532 -21.09 -7.08 -3.74
CA THR A 532 -21.33 -6.64 -5.12
C THR A 532 -20.76 -7.67 -6.09
N ASP A 533 -21.40 -7.83 -7.24
CA ASP A 533 -20.92 -8.59 -8.40
C ASP A 533 -20.33 -7.67 -9.50
N MET A 534 -20.46 -6.36 -9.33
CA MET A 534 -19.91 -5.36 -10.27
C MET A 534 -18.36 -5.35 -10.25
N PRO A 535 -17.71 -4.95 -11.36
CA PRO A 535 -16.28 -4.67 -11.39
C PRO A 535 -15.90 -3.59 -10.36
N LEU A 536 -14.71 -3.72 -9.77
CA LEU A 536 -14.23 -2.88 -8.66
C LEU A 536 -12.89 -2.25 -8.99
N ILE A 537 -12.75 -0.97 -8.63
CA ILE A 537 -11.46 -0.31 -8.44
C ILE A 537 -11.27 -0.08 -6.95
N CYS A 538 -10.19 -0.62 -6.37
CA CYS A 538 -9.78 -0.41 -4.99
C CYS A 538 -8.58 0.53 -4.93
N VAL A 539 -8.72 1.64 -4.23
CA VAL A 539 -7.68 2.66 -4.03
C VAL A 539 -7.24 2.61 -2.57
N HIS A 540 -6.04 2.10 -2.30
CA HIS A 540 -5.46 2.10 -0.96
C HIS A 540 -4.49 3.27 -0.81
N LEU A 541 -4.41 3.87 0.37
CA LEU A 541 -3.46 4.93 0.65
C LEU A 541 -2.06 4.36 0.86
N ASN A 542 -1.06 4.95 0.20
CA ASN A 542 0.33 4.60 0.38
C ASN A 542 0.95 5.43 1.51
N SER A 543 1.40 4.80 2.60
CA SER A 543 2.08 5.47 3.71
C SER A 543 3.49 5.94 3.37
N ASP A 544 4.10 5.38 2.33
CA ASP A 544 5.48 5.66 1.94
C ASP A 544 5.57 6.82 0.93
N SER A 545 4.44 7.42 0.56
CA SER A 545 4.37 8.59 -0.33
C SER A 545 4.93 9.86 0.35
N TYR A 546 5.24 10.87 -0.45
CA TYR A 546 5.81 12.14 0.02
C TYR A 546 5.02 12.78 1.18
N VAL A 547 3.69 12.83 1.04
CA VAL A 547 2.75 13.15 2.11
C VAL A 547 1.75 12.03 2.17
N TYR A 548 1.53 11.46 3.36
CA TYR A 548 0.51 10.44 3.50
C TYR A 548 -0.87 11.02 3.18
N ALA A 549 -1.48 10.51 2.12
CA ALA A 549 -2.69 11.10 1.51
C ALA A 549 -3.88 11.19 2.48
N TYR A 550 -3.90 10.40 3.56
CA TYR A 550 -4.88 10.54 4.63
C TYR A 550 -4.93 11.98 5.17
N SER A 551 -3.77 12.63 5.37
CA SER A 551 -3.71 14.00 5.86
C SER A 551 -4.41 15.01 4.96
N LEU A 552 -4.40 14.74 3.65
CA LEU A 552 -5.02 15.57 2.61
C LEU A 552 -6.52 15.31 2.48
N LEU A 553 -6.90 14.03 2.56
CA LEU A 553 -8.24 13.56 2.19
C LEU A 553 -9.21 13.45 3.38
N GLN A 554 -8.71 13.38 4.62
CA GLN A 554 -9.53 13.18 5.83
C GLN A 554 -10.62 14.24 6.05
N ALA A 555 -10.39 15.47 5.55
CA ALA A 555 -11.32 16.58 5.71
C ALA A 555 -12.26 16.77 4.52
N LEU A 556 -12.03 16.07 3.41
CA LEU A 556 -12.81 16.21 2.18
C LEU A 556 -14.16 15.51 2.30
N GLU A 557 -15.25 16.20 1.98
CA GLU A 557 -16.60 15.63 1.96
C GLU A 557 -17.01 15.31 0.52
N LEU A 558 -17.18 14.03 0.21
CA LEU A 558 -17.49 13.57 -1.14
C LEU A 558 -19.00 13.72 -1.44
N GLN A 559 -19.33 14.35 -2.57
CA GLN A 559 -20.70 14.57 -3.02
C GLN A 559 -21.09 13.59 -4.14
N GLN A 560 -20.23 13.49 -5.17
CA GLN A 560 -20.47 12.68 -6.36
C GLN A 560 -19.17 12.07 -6.87
N ILE A 561 -19.29 10.93 -7.56
CA ILE A 561 -18.20 10.30 -8.30
C ILE A 561 -18.64 10.15 -9.75
N PHE A 562 -17.93 10.79 -10.68
CA PHE A 562 -18.10 10.56 -12.11
C PHE A 562 -17.08 9.51 -12.55
N ILE A 563 -17.55 8.55 -13.32
CA ILE A 563 -16.75 7.45 -13.86
C ILE A 563 -16.85 7.56 -15.37
N ASP A 564 -15.76 7.98 -15.99
CA ASP A 564 -15.63 8.11 -17.44
C ASP A 564 -14.72 7.00 -17.95
N THR A 565 -15.18 6.29 -18.98
CA THR A 565 -14.39 5.27 -19.67
C THR A 565 -14.39 5.54 -21.15
N ARG A 566 -13.21 5.52 -21.79
CA ARG A 566 -13.05 5.55 -23.25
C ARG A 566 -12.33 4.28 -23.66
N VAL A 567 -12.90 3.55 -24.61
CA VAL A 567 -12.32 2.30 -25.14
C VAL A 567 -12.16 2.43 -26.64
N THR A 568 -10.98 2.06 -27.13
CA THR A 568 -10.64 2.11 -28.56
C THR A 568 -10.18 0.75 -29.04
N GLY A 569 -10.58 0.39 -30.27
CA GLY A 569 -10.17 -0.85 -30.93
C GLY A 569 -10.83 -2.12 -30.40
N VAL A 570 -12.12 -2.08 -30.04
CA VAL A 570 -12.89 -3.29 -29.66
C VAL A 570 -13.14 -4.15 -30.90
N LYS A 571 -12.62 -5.38 -30.94
CA LYS A 571 -12.64 -6.25 -32.13
C LYS A 571 -13.41 -7.55 -31.96
N ASP A 572 -13.56 -8.08 -30.75
CA ASP A 572 -14.40 -9.26 -30.49
C ASP A 572 -15.89 -8.87 -30.60
N LEU A 573 -16.38 -8.77 -31.84
CA LEU A 573 -17.72 -8.33 -32.18
C LEU A 573 -18.55 -9.48 -32.72
N MET A 574 -19.82 -9.55 -32.31
CA MET A 574 -20.79 -10.49 -32.86
C MET A 574 -21.39 -9.90 -34.13
N LEU A 575 -21.06 -10.47 -35.29
CA LEU A 575 -21.47 -9.95 -36.59
C LEU A 575 -22.52 -10.86 -37.23
N TYR A 576 -23.59 -10.26 -37.76
CA TYR A 576 -24.62 -10.98 -38.51
C TYR A 576 -24.98 -10.22 -39.78
N SER A 577 -25.31 -10.97 -40.83
CA SER A 577 -25.99 -10.46 -42.02
C SER A 577 -27.33 -11.16 -42.20
N GLU A 578 -28.04 -10.85 -43.29
CA GLU A 578 -29.22 -11.59 -43.75
C GLU A 578 -28.97 -13.10 -43.96
N ILE A 579 -27.72 -13.51 -44.17
CA ILE A 579 -27.32 -14.91 -44.42
C ILE A 579 -26.97 -15.65 -43.11
N GLY A 580 -26.84 -14.93 -41.98
CA GLY A 580 -26.52 -15.47 -40.66
C GLY A 580 -25.23 -14.90 -40.06
N VAL A 581 -24.61 -15.67 -39.16
CA VAL A 581 -23.41 -15.29 -38.41
C VAL A 581 -22.22 -15.09 -39.36
N LEU A 582 -21.47 -14.01 -39.17
CA LEU A 582 -20.23 -13.70 -39.88
C LEU A 582 -19.04 -13.88 -38.94
N SER A 583 -17.95 -14.47 -39.45
CA SER A 583 -16.68 -14.54 -38.71
C SER A 583 -15.81 -13.33 -39.10
N PRO A 584 -15.29 -12.56 -38.13
CA PRO A 584 -14.35 -11.46 -38.37
C PRO A 584 -12.91 -11.94 -38.64
N ASP A 585 -12.63 -13.25 -38.61
CA ASP A 585 -11.26 -13.80 -38.75
C ASP A 585 -10.71 -13.70 -40.18
N ASN A 586 -11.60 -13.57 -41.17
CA ASN A 586 -11.27 -13.43 -42.59
C ASN A 586 -12.13 -12.34 -43.22
N PRO A 587 -11.71 -11.75 -44.37
CA PRO A 587 -12.54 -10.79 -45.08
C PRO A 587 -13.94 -11.34 -45.39
N PHE A 588 -14.97 -10.60 -45.03
CA PHE A 588 -16.36 -11.05 -45.09
C PHE A 588 -17.26 -10.04 -45.83
N TYR A 589 -18.41 -10.50 -46.30
CA TYR A 589 -19.39 -9.68 -47.02
C TYR A 589 -20.44 -9.11 -46.06
N PRO A 590 -20.36 -7.82 -45.66
CA PRO A 590 -21.26 -7.24 -44.66
C PRO A 590 -22.73 -7.20 -45.08
N PHE A 591 -22.98 -7.10 -46.39
CA PHE A 591 -24.33 -6.98 -46.99
C PHE A 591 -24.68 -8.21 -47.85
N GLY A 592 -24.06 -9.36 -47.57
CA GLY A 592 -24.21 -10.57 -48.37
C GLY A 592 -23.41 -10.55 -49.69
N SER A 593 -23.41 -11.69 -50.39
CA SER A 593 -22.68 -11.84 -51.66
C SER A 593 -23.35 -11.14 -52.84
N ILE A 594 -24.62 -10.77 -52.70
CA ILE A 594 -25.40 -10.02 -53.69
C ILE A 594 -26.17 -8.90 -52.95
N PRO A 595 -25.50 -7.79 -52.62
CA PRO A 595 -26.11 -6.72 -51.86
C PRO A 595 -27.28 -6.08 -52.61
N HIS A 596 -28.37 -5.82 -51.89
CA HIS A 596 -29.53 -5.08 -52.40
C HIS A 596 -29.94 -4.00 -51.39
N LEU A 597 -30.82 -3.09 -51.79
CA LEU A 597 -31.29 -2.03 -50.90
C LEU A 597 -32.06 -2.65 -49.72
N GLY A 598 -31.68 -2.28 -48.50
CA GLY A 598 -32.17 -2.89 -47.26
C GLY A 598 -31.30 -4.03 -46.72
N SER A 599 -30.30 -4.53 -47.45
CA SER A 599 -29.29 -5.44 -46.90
C SER A 599 -28.59 -4.79 -45.71
N TYR A 600 -28.30 -5.57 -44.67
CA TYR A 600 -27.81 -5.03 -43.41
C TYR A 600 -26.70 -5.85 -42.77
N LEU A 601 -25.88 -5.15 -41.98
CA LEU A 601 -24.91 -5.70 -41.05
C LEU A 601 -25.37 -5.40 -39.62
N LEU A 602 -25.52 -6.44 -38.80
CA LEU A 602 -25.69 -6.30 -37.35
C LEU A 602 -24.34 -6.42 -36.66
N ILE A 603 -24.07 -5.51 -35.74
CA ILE A 603 -22.85 -5.50 -34.93
C ILE A 603 -23.26 -5.54 -33.46
N GLY A 604 -22.81 -6.56 -32.74
CA GLY A 604 -23.23 -6.82 -31.37
C GLY A 604 -22.07 -6.90 -30.37
N LYS A 605 -22.22 -6.23 -29.24
CA LYS A 605 -21.34 -6.34 -28.07
C LYS A 605 -22.10 -5.89 -26.81
N ASN A 606 -22.30 -6.81 -25.87
CA ASN A 606 -23.03 -6.52 -24.63
C ASN A 606 -22.37 -5.44 -23.78
N GLU A 607 -21.05 -5.43 -23.70
CA GLU A 607 -20.29 -4.39 -22.98
C GLU A 607 -20.63 -2.97 -23.45
N VAL A 608 -20.76 -2.77 -24.76
CA VAL A 608 -20.94 -1.44 -25.36
C VAL A 608 -22.42 -1.03 -25.26
N PHE A 609 -23.31 -1.87 -25.78
CA PHE A 609 -24.72 -1.51 -25.97
C PHE A 609 -25.61 -1.78 -24.75
N GLN A 610 -25.00 -1.95 -23.57
CA GLN A 610 -25.69 -1.91 -22.27
C GLN A 610 -25.29 -0.69 -21.42
N LYS A 611 -24.28 0.07 -21.85
CA LYS A 611 -23.80 1.28 -21.18
C LYS A 611 -24.51 2.52 -21.72
N SER A 612 -24.53 3.59 -20.91
CA SER A 612 -24.88 4.93 -21.39
C SER A 612 -23.71 5.48 -22.21
N LEU A 613 -23.84 5.49 -23.52
CA LEU A 613 -22.80 5.98 -24.43
C LEU A 613 -22.80 7.52 -24.47
N ASN A 614 -21.62 8.12 -24.54
CA ASN A 614 -21.45 9.54 -24.88
C ASN A 614 -21.00 9.70 -26.34
N GLU A 615 -20.23 8.74 -26.83
CA GLU A 615 -19.66 8.71 -28.17
C GLU A 615 -19.60 7.25 -28.65
N LEU A 616 -19.84 7.04 -29.94
CA LEU A 616 -19.76 5.75 -30.62
C LEU A 616 -19.14 6.00 -32.00
N GLU A 617 -18.09 5.26 -32.31
CA GLU A 617 -17.44 5.27 -33.61
C GLU A 617 -17.28 3.83 -34.12
N ILE A 618 -17.38 3.67 -35.43
CA ILE A 618 -17.20 2.39 -36.11
C ILE A 618 -16.10 2.57 -37.14
N ASP A 619 -15.03 1.82 -36.99
CA ASP A 619 -13.91 1.81 -37.91
C ASP A 619 -13.99 0.56 -38.78
N ILE A 620 -13.95 0.76 -40.09
CA ILE A 620 -14.04 -0.31 -41.10
C ILE A 620 -12.77 -0.26 -41.94
N GLU A 621 -12.03 -1.36 -41.99
CA GLU A 621 -10.97 -1.60 -42.95
C GLU A 621 -11.53 -2.44 -44.10
N TRP A 622 -11.51 -1.91 -45.31
CA TRP A 622 -12.02 -2.57 -46.50
C TRP A 622 -10.98 -3.50 -47.13
N PHE A 623 -11.47 -4.54 -47.81
CA PHE A 623 -10.66 -5.47 -48.59
C PHE A 623 -10.96 -5.28 -50.08
N ASN A 624 -9.90 -5.16 -50.90
CA ASN A 624 -9.97 -5.10 -52.36
C ASN A 624 -10.87 -4.00 -52.94
N LEU A 625 -10.83 -2.78 -52.40
CA LEU A 625 -11.50 -1.64 -53.03
C LEU A 625 -10.97 -1.35 -54.45
N PRO A 626 -11.81 -0.80 -55.35
CA PRO A 626 -11.36 -0.33 -56.66
C PRO A 626 -10.21 0.69 -56.54
N LYS A 627 -9.06 0.37 -57.13
CA LYS A 627 -7.84 1.21 -57.08
C LYS A 627 -7.79 2.32 -58.14
N LEU A 628 -8.93 2.63 -58.76
CA LEU A 628 -9.03 3.69 -59.78
C LEU A 628 -8.86 5.07 -59.12
N LYS A 629 -8.16 6.00 -59.78
CA LYS A 629 -8.01 7.38 -59.29
C LYS A 629 -9.35 8.10 -59.12
N SER A 630 -10.34 7.72 -59.93
CA SER A 630 -11.72 8.23 -59.91
C SER A 630 -12.67 7.41 -59.00
N GLY A 631 -12.16 6.43 -58.25
CA GLY A 631 -12.96 5.62 -57.33
C GLY A 631 -14.14 4.91 -58.03
N PHE A 632 -15.31 4.95 -57.39
CA PHE A 632 -16.54 4.36 -57.91
C PHE A 632 -17.10 5.09 -59.13
N GLN A 633 -16.84 6.39 -59.28
CA GLN A 633 -17.27 7.15 -60.46
C GLN A 633 -16.70 6.56 -61.75
N GLY A 634 -15.41 6.21 -61.75
CA GLY A 634 -14.80 5.53 -62.90
C GLY A 634 -15.12 4.04 -62.98
N TYR A 635 -15.40 3.39 -61.85
CA TYR A 635 -15.72 1.96 -61.84
C TYR A 635 -17.08 1.67 -62.49
N TYR A 636 -18.06 2.56 -62.28
CA TYR A 636 -19.44 2.45 -62.75
C TYR A 636 -19.78 3.33 -63.96
N GLU A 637 -18.80 4.01 -64.58
CA GLU A 637 -19.03 4.91 -65.73
C GLU A 637 -19.85 4.25 -66.86
N ASP A 638 -19.53 3.00 -67.20
CA ASP A 638 -20.19 2.25 -68.27
C ASP A 638 -21.59 1.72 -67.92
N TYR A 639 -22.04 1.91 -66.68
CA TYR A 639 -23.40 1.54 -66.27
C TYR A 639 -24.42 2.64 -66.58
N GLU A 640 -23.96 3.86 -66.91
CA GLU A 640 -24.82 5.04 -67.11
C GLU A 640 -25.74 5.31 -65.90
N LEU A 641 -25.26 4.94 -64.70
CA LEU A 641 -25.86 5.26 -63.42
C LEU A 641 -24.99 6.35 -62.81
N ASP A 642 -25.59 7.44 -62.33
CA ASP A 642 -24.88 8.53 -61.65
C ASP A 642 -24.35 8.08 -60.27
N ILE A 643 -23.49 7.05 -60.25
CA ILE A 643 -22.90 6.42 -59.07
C ILE A 643 -21.48 6.97 -58.89
N ASP A 644 -21.24 7.54 -57.71
CA ASP A 644 -19.94 8.04 -57.28
C ASP A 644 -19.62 7.56 -55.85
N ASN A 645 -18.50 8.01 -55.28
CA ASN A 645 -18.10 7.60 -53.93
C ASN A 645 -19.10 8.01 -52.81
N ASN A 646 -19.93 9.03 -53.03
CA ASN A 646 -20.89 9.57 -52.06
C ASN A 646 -22.24 8.87 -52.11
N THR A 647 -22.56 8.20 -53.23
CA THR A 647 -23.87 7.57 -53.42
C THR A 647 -24.18 6.37 -52.52
N PHE A 648 -23.15 5.71 -51.99
CA PHE A 648 -23.33 4.56 -51.10
C PHE A 648 -23.55 5.04 -49.66
N GLU A 649 -24.78 4.85 -49.17
CA GLU A 649 -25.21 5.31 -47.86
C GLU A 649 -25.75 4.18 -47.00
N VAL A 650 -25.44 4.25 -45.70
CA VAL A 650 -25.97 3.34 -44.69
C VAL A 650 -26.72 4.10 -43.59
N LYS A 651 -27.84 3.53 -43.15
CA LYS A 651 -28.61 4.01 -42.00
C LYS A 651 -28.23 3.24 -40.75
N LEU A 652 -28.01 3.97 -39.67
CA LEU A 652 -27.72 3.41 -38.36
C LEU A 652 -28.97 3.35 -37.48
N SER A 653 -29.22 2.19 -36.87
CA SER A 653 -30.25 2.00 -35.84
C SER A 653 -29.74 1.09 -34.72
N ILE A 654 -30.31 1.20 -33.53
CA ILE A 654 -29.94 0.40 -32.36
C ILE A 654 -31.11 -0.48 -31.89
N LEU A 655 -30.81 -1.69 -31.45
CA LEU A 655 -31.80 -2.62 -30.91
C LEU A 655 -32.06 -2.30 -29.44
N ASP A 656 -33.28 -1.87 -29.14
CA ASP A 656 -33.72 -1.59 -27.78
C ASP A 656 -35.18 -2.04 -27.56
N GLU A 657 -35.42 -2.80 -26.49
CA GLU A 657 -36.71 -3.42 -26.15
C GLU A 657 -37.29 -4.22 -27.35
N GLY A 658 -36.40 -4.90 -28.08
CA GLY A 658 -36.75 -5.72 -29.25
C GLY A 658 -37.16 -4.92 -30.49
N ARG A 659 -36.95 -3.59 -30.50
CA ARG A 659 -37.28 -2.71 -31.62
C ARG A 659 -36.06 -1.91 -32.07
N TRP A 660 -35.94 -1.69 -33.37
CA TRP A 660 -34.90 -0.82 -33.94
C TRP A 660 -35.28 0.65 -33.75
N LYS A 661 -34.51 1.37 -32.94
CA LYS A 661 -34.67 2.81 -32.69
C LYS A 661 -33.61 3.61 -33.48
N PRO A 662 -33.93 4.78 -34.05
CA PRO A 662 -35.27 5.40 -34.15
C PRO A 662 -36.26 4.58 -34.98
N LEU A 663 -37.54 4.55 -34.54
CA LEU A 663 -38.61 3.78 -35.19
C LEU A 663 -38.98 4.34 -36.58
N LYS A 664 -38.85 5.66 -36.77
CA LYS A 664 -39.12 6.31 -38.06
C LYS A 664 -37.82 6.34 -38.87
N THR A 665 -37.87 5.82 -40.08
CA THR A 665 -36.73 5.77 -41.02
C THR A 665 -36.19 7.17 -41.38
N LYS A 666 -36.99 8.24 -41.24
CA LYS A 666 -36.57 9.63 -41.46
C LYS A 666 -35.68 10.19 -40.33
N ASP A 667 -35.82 9.63 -39.13
CA ASP A 667 -35.06 10.07 -37.96
C ASP A 667 -33.74 9.30 -37.81
N GLN A 668 -33.60 8.19 -38.57
CA GLN A 668 -32.36 7.43 -38.67
C GLN A 668 -31.27 8.25 -39.33
N GLN A 669 -30.07 8.13 -38.79
CA GLN A 669 -28.90 8.85 -39.27
C GLN A 669 -28.32 8.11 -40.47
N SER A 670 -27.99 8.85 -41.54
CA SER A 670 -27.33 8.32 -42.73
C SER A 670 -25.85 8.65 -42.68
N PHE A 671 -25.01 7.74 -43.16
CA PHE A 671 -23.57 7.90 -43.26
C PHE A 671 -23.10 7.39 -44.63
N HIS A 672 -22.12 8.09 -45.22
CA HIS A 672 -21.44 7.58 -46.41
C HIS A 672 -20.59 6.35 -46.05
N LEU A 673 -20.71 5.30 -46.85
CA LEU A 673 -20.08 4.01 -46.61
C LEU A 673 -18.59 3.99 -46.96
N PHE A 674 -18.13 4.90 -47.83
CA PHE A 674 -16.74 4.96 -48.28
C PHE A 674 -16.16 6.36 -48.11
N GLN A 675 -14.83 6.43 -47.96
CA GLN A 675 -14.06 7.67 -47.83
C GLN A 675 -12.98 7.74 -48.91
N THR A 676 -12.42 8.93 -49.12
CA THR A 676 -11.34 9.17 -50.10
C THR A 676 -10.04 9.61 -49.43
N ILE A 677 -8.90 9.25 -50.03
CA ILE A 677 -7.57 9.67 -49.54
C ILE A 677 -7.44 11.20 -49.70
N LYS A 678 -7.07 11.91 -48.63
CA LYS A 678 -6.73 13.34 -48.71
C LYS A 678 -5.44 13.49 -49.51
N ASN A 679 -5.52 14.02 -50.74
CA ASN A 679 -4.34 14.45 -51.48
C ASN A 679 -3.90 15.83 -51.00
N ASP A 680 -2.76 15.92 -50.34
CA ASP A 680 -2.14 17.16 -49.81
C ASP A 680 -1.69 18.18 -50.90
N TYR A 681 -2.07 17.98 -52.16
CA TYR A 681 -1.65 18.83 -53.28
C TYR A 681 -2.61 19.99 -53.62
N SER A 682 -3.74 20.16 -52.92
CA SER A 682 -4.63 21.33 -53.09
C SER A 682 -4.32 22.47 -52.10
N LEU A 683 -3.03 22.81 -51.95
CA LEU A 683 -2.56 24.05 -51.31
C LEU A 683 -1.77 24.88 -52.32
N ARG A 684 -2.37 25.22 -53.47
CA ARG A 684 -1.98 26.40 -54.23
C ARG A 684 -3.23 27.02 -54.82
N GLU A 685 -3.44 28.27 -54.42
CA GLU A 685 -4.55 29.16 -54.75
C GLU A 685 -5.77 29.01 -53.84
N GLU A 686 -5.65 29.56 -52.62
CA GLU A 686 -6.64 30.57 -52.21
C GLU A 686 -5.97 31.64 -51.32
N SER A 687 -6.14 32.86 -51.78
CA SER A 687 -5.68 34.13 -51.25
C SER A 687 -6.20 34.43 -49.84
N ASN A 688 -5.37 35.12 -49.07
CA ASN A 688 -5.72 35.85 -47.84
C ASN A 688 -7.09 36.54 -47.94
N ASP A 689 -8.08 36.08 -47.20
CA ASP A 689 -9.01 36.98 -46.52
C ASP A 689 -9.62 36.31 -45.28
N ASP A 690 -9.32 36.88 -44.12
CA ASP A 690 -9.85 36.52 -42.81
C ASP A 690 -11.36 36.79 -42.76
N LYS A 691 -12.18 35.76 -42.99
CA LYS A 691 -13.58 35.74 -42.52
C LYS A 691 -13.91 34.41 -41.87
N LYS A 692 -14.06 34.48 -40.54
CA LYS A 692 -14.74 33.50 -39.69
C LYS A 692 -15.96 32.90 -40.41
N PRO A 693 -16.13 31.57 -40.45
CA PRO A 693 -17.38 30.99 -40.93
C PRO A 693 -18.50 31.37 -39.96
N LYS A 694 -19.51 32.06 -40.48
CA LYS A 694 -20.78 32.29 -39.79
C LYS A 694 -21.51 30.95 -39.72
N ASN A 695 -22.06 30.66 -38.53
CA ASN A 695 -23.09 29.64 -38.33
C ASN A 695 -24.20 29.84 -39.38
N GLY A 696 -24.27 28.91 -40.32
CA GLY A 696 -25.38 28.74 -41.25
C GLY A 696 -26.03 27.40 -40.98
N ASP A 697 -27.34 27.42 -40.77
CA ASP A 697 -28.18 26.24 -40.61
C ASP A 697 -27.98 25.29 -41.80
N GLY A 698 -27.41 24.11 -41.53
CA GLY A 698 -27.07 23.12 -42.55
C GLY A 698 -27.00 21.73 -41.92
N ASN A 699 -28.05 20.95 -42.15
CA ASN A 699 -28.28 19.60 -41.65
C ASN A 699 -27.37 18.57 -42.36
N GLY A 700 -26.05 18.68 -42.18
CA GLY A 700 -25.05 17.84 -42.82
C GLY A 700 -24.36 16.87 -41.85
N ASN A 701 -25.02 15.74 -41.55
CA ASN A 701 -24.41 14.61 -40.83
C ASN A 701 -23.51 13.77 -41.77
N GLY A 702 -22.50 14.38 -42.39
CA GLY A 702 -21.55 13.65 -43.25
C GLY A 702 -20.30 13.24 -42.46
N ASN A 703 -19.95 11.95 -42.49
CA ASN A 703 -18.57 11.52 -42.22
C ASN A 703 -17.63 12.31 -43.15
N GLY A 704 -16.53 12.84 -42.61
CA GLY A 704 -15.69 13.80 -43.34
C GLY A 704 -15.08 13.27 -44.65
N ASN A 705 -14.90 14.19 -45.61
CA ASN A 705 -14.01 14.12 -46.78
C ASN A 705 -14.18 12.96 -47.79
N THR A 706 -15.40 12.65 -48.23
CA THR A 706 -15.60 11.82 -49.43
C THR A 706 -15.74 12.72 -50.67
N GLN A 707 -14.77 12.64 -51.58
CA GLN A 707 -14.82 13.29 -52.90
C GLN A 707 -15.48 12.35 -53.91
N ALA A 708 -16.48 12.83 -54.65
CA ALA A 708 -17.23 12.05 -55.65
C ALA A 708 -16.33 11.23 -56.59
N GLY A 709 -15.29 11.87 -57.15
CA GLY A 709 -14.30 11.26 -58.06
C GLY A 709 -12.90 11.11 -57.48
N GLY A 710 -12.76 11.00 -56.16
CA GLY A 710 -11.46 10.79 -55.50
C GLY A 710 -11.04 9.32 -55.43
N MET A 711 -9.76 9.08 -55.15
CA MET A 711 -9.26 7.72 -54.88
C MET A 711 -9.78 7.23 -53.53
N LEU A 712 -10.33 6.02 -53.49
CA LEU A 712 -10.90 5.42 -52.28
C LEU A 712 -9.82 5.16 -51.23
N SER A 713 -10.17 5.42 -49.97
CA SER A 713 -9.40 5.04 -48.78
C SER A 713 -9.72 3.60 -48.39
N ASP A 714 -8.70 2.84 -48.00
CA ASP A 714 -8.87 1.48 -47.48
C ASP A 714 -9.58 1.47 -46.12
N GLU A 715 -9.69 2.63 -45.45
CA GLU A 715 -10.36 2.80 -44.16
C GLU A 715 -11.57 3.72 -44.28
N THR A 716 -12.62 3.40 -43.53
CA THR A 716 -13.79 4.26 -43.33
C THR A 716 -14.06 4.40 -41.85
N HIS A 717 -14.11 5.64 -41.39
CA HIS A 717 -14.42 5.99 -40.01
C HIS A 717 -15.83 6.59 -39.94
N ILE A 718 -16.76 5.85 -39.33
CA ILE A 718 -18.08 6.36 -38.98
C ILE A 718 -17.97 7.02 -37.61
N HIS A 719 -17.88 8.34 -37.59
CA HIS A 719 -17.72 9.15 -36.38
C HIS A 719 -18.90 10.13 -36.23
N ASN A 720 -18.97 10.85 -35.10
CA ASN A 720 -20.07 11.79 -34.79
C ASN A 720 -21.48 11.17 -34.84
N VAL A 721 -21.62 9.91 -34.43
CA VAL A 721 -22.94 9.30 -34.27
C VAL A 721 -23.72 10.10 -33.22
N ASP A 722 -24.86 10.68 -33.61
CA ASP A 722 -25.72 11.45 -32.72
C ASP A 722 -26.38 10.50 -31.71
N ILE A 723 -25.76 10.36 -30.54
CA ILE A 723 -26.21 9.46 -29.48
C ILE A 723 -27.62 9.84 -28.99
N ILE A 724 -28.01 11.12 -29.10
CA ILE A 724 -29.33 11.61 -28.67
C ILE A 724 -30.44 11.03 -29.56
N ARG A 725 -30.16 10.74 -30.83
CA ARG A 725 -31.14 10.07 -31.71
C ARG A 725 -31.28 8.58 -31.41
N ILE A 726 -30.24 7.93 -30.91
CA ILE A 726 -30.23 6.49 -30.60
C ILE A 726 -30.49 6.17 -29.10
N LYS A 727 -30.98 7.16 -28.32
CA LYS A 727 -31.33 7.10 -26.87
C LYS A 727 -31.28 5.70 -26.25
N LEU A 728 -30.10 5.31 -25.78
CA LEU A 728 -29.90 4.03 -25.12
C LEU A 728 -29.75 4.26 -23.61
N PRO A 729 -30.80 4.03 -22.80
CA PRO A 729 -30.63 4.08 -21.35
C PRO A 729 -29.79 2.89 -20.91
N HIS A 730 -28.98 3.07 -19.87
CA HIS A 730 -28.19 1.97 -19.31
C HIS A 730 -29.06 0.79 -18.85
N HIS A 731 -28.56 -0.43 -19.03
CA HIS A 731 -29.22 -1.65 -18.54
C HIS A 731 -28.20 -2.76 -18.33
N PHE A 732 -27.69 -2.89 -17.10
CA PHE A 732 -26.46 -3.65 -16.83
C PHE A 732 -26.66 -5.14 -16.50
N SER A 733 -27.89 -5.65 -16.45
CA SER A 733 -28.17 -6.99 -15.93
C SER A 733 -27.53 -8.13 -16.72
N ALA A 734 -27.12 -7.89 -17.97
CA ALA A 734 -26.56 -8.89 -18.87
C ALA A 734 -25.21 -8.46 -19.45
N ILE A 735 -24.51 -7.48 -18.83
CA ILE A 735 -23.33 -6.84 -19.44
C ILE A 735 -22.17 -7.83 -19.62
N SER A 736 -22.09 -8.83 -18.73
CA SER A 736 -21.09 -9.89 -18.73
C SER A 736 -21.53 -11.17 -19.44
N GLN A 737 -22.77 -11.26 -19.93
CA GLN A 737 -23.30 -12.45 -20.59
C GLN A 737 -22.87 -12.51 -22.06
N ARG A 738 -22.67 -13.72 -22.59
CA ARG A 738 -22.42 -13.93 -24.02
C ARG A 738 -23.66 -13.52 -24.83
N LEU A 739 -23.44 -12.78 -25.90
CA LEU A 739 -24.49 -12.23 -26.75
C LEU A 739 -24.78 -13.16 -27.93
N GLU A 740 -26.04 -13.49 -28.15
CA GLU A 740 -26.52 -14.21 -29.34
C GLU A 740 -27.73 -13.46 -29.94
N TYR A 741 -27.78 -13.40 -31.28
CA TYR A 741 -28.90 -12.76 -31.97
C TYR A 741 -30.03 -13.77 -32.23
N SER A 742 -31.22 -13.42 -31.78
CA SER A 742 -32.44 -14.21 -31.93
C SER A 742 -33.65 -13.29 -32.00
N ASN A 743 -34.82 -13.83 -32.37
CA ASN A 743 -36.07 -13.07 -32.34
C ASN A 743 -36.50 -12.63 -30.93
N THR A 744 -35.89 -13.18 -29.88
CA THR A 744 -36.13 -12.80 -28.48
C THR A 744 -35.13 -11.76 -27.95
N THR A 745 -34.09 -11.43 -28.72
CA THR A 745 -33.04 -10.51 -28.30
C THR A 745 -33.61 -9.10 -28.14
N GLN A 746 -33.47 -8.54 -26.94
CA GLN A 746 -34.03 -7.23 -26.60
C GLN A 746 -33.06 -6.08 -26.87
N ARG A 747 -31.76 -6.30 -26.67
CA ARG A 747 -30.69 -5.29 -26.69
C ARG A 747 -29.36 -5.91 -27.14
N GLY A 748 -28.34 -5.08 -27.32
CA GLY A 748 -26.97 -5.54 -27.53
C GLY A 748 -26.45 -5.40 -28.96
N PHE A 749 -27.25 -4.87 -29.89
CA PHE A 749 -26.89 -4.78 -31.30
C PHE A 749 -27.19 -3.41 -31.89
N ILE A 750 -26.35 -2.98 -32.83
CA ILE A 750 -26.65 -1.94 -33.81
C ILE A 750 -26.81 -2.57 -35.19
N LYS A 751 -27.54 -1.89 -36.07
CA LYS A 751 -27.77 -2.27 -37.46
C LYS A 751 -27.31 -1.15 -38.38
N LEU A 752 -26.42 -1.48 -39.31
CA LEU A 752 -26.07 -0.68 -40.47
C LEU A 752 -26.82 -1.23 -41.68
N GLU A 753 -27.80 -0.49 -42.19
CA GLU A 753 -28.67 -0.91 -43.29
C GLU A 753 -28.38 -0.09 -44.54
N LEU A 754 -28.16 -0.74 -45.68
CA LEU A 754 -27.86 -0.07 -46.95
C LEU A 754 -29.11 0.67 -47.45
N SER A 755 -29.02 2.00 -47.54
CA SER A 755 -30.14 2.86 -47.93
C SER A 755 -30.03 3.48 -49.32
N GLY A 756 -28.86 3.39 -49.95
CA GLY A 756 -28.65 3.89 -51.31
C GLY A 756 -27.31 3.39 -51.89
N PRO A 757 -27.16 3.38 -53.22
CA PRO A 757 -28.13 3.81 -54.25
C PRO A 757 -29.22 2.75 -54.54
N GLU A 758 -30.25 3.06 -55.36
CA GLU A 758 -31.42 2.20 -55.63
C GLU A 758 -31.06 0.76 -56.04
N TYR A 759 -30.04 0.62 -56.89
CA TYR A 759 -29.55 -0.68 -57.36
C TYR A 759 -28.37 -1.23 -56.54
N ALA A 760 -28.11 -0.67 -55.35
CA ALA A 760 -26.98 -1.01 -54.48
C ALA A 760 -25.66 -1.03 -55.27
N PHE A 761 -25.00 -2.18 -55.36
CA PHE A 761 -23.76 -2.36 -56.13
C PHE A 761 -23.98 -2.94 -57.54
N ALA A 762 -25.14 -2.66 -58.14
CA ALA A 762 -25.52 -2.96 -59.52
C ALA A 762 -25.58 -4.46 -59.94
N HIS A 763 -25.59 -5.39 -58.98
CA HIS A 763 -25.67 -6.84 -59.26
C HIS A 763 -26.94 -7.25 -60.03
N SER A 764 -28.09 -6.63 -59.73
CA SER A 764 -29.38 -6.97 -60.34
C SER A 764 -29.50 -6.50 -61.80
N ILE A 765 -28.80 -5.43 -62.16
CA ILE A 765 -28.89 -4.79 -63.48
C ILE A 765 -27.69 -5.12 -64.39
N TYR A 766 -26.58 -5.62 -63.83
CA TYR A 766 -25.40 -5.99 -64.61
C TYR A 766 -25.68 -6.91 -65.82
N PRO A 767 -26.50 -7.98 -65.72
CA PRO A 767 -26.82 -8.81 -66.87
C PRO A 767 -27.51 -8.03 -68.01
N SER A 768 -28.39 -7.09 -67.65
CA SER A 768 -29.10 -6.23 -68.60
C SER A 768 -28.16 -5.23 -69.26
N VAL A 769 -27.31 -4.55 -68.47
CA VAL A 769 -26.30 -3.59 -68.98
C VAL A 769 -25.32 -4.30 -69.90
N LEU A 770 -24.76 -5.44 -69.47
CA LEU A 770 -23.84 -6.25 -70.26
C LEU A 770 -24.48 -6.71 -71.58
N SER A 771 -25.72 -7.21 -71.55
CA SER A 771 -26.41 -7.64 -72.76
C SER A 771 -26.66 -6.49 -73.74
N THR A 772 -26.97 -5.30 -73.23
CA THR A 772 -27.21 -4.09 -74.04
C THR A 772 -25.92 -3.63 -74.72
N VAL A 773 -24.82 -3.57 -73.96
CA VAL A 773 -23.49 -3.22 -74.50
C VAL A 773 -23.00 -4.24 -75.51
N VAL A 774 -23.21 -5.54 -75.27
CA VAL A 774 -22.88 -6.60 -76.23
C VAL A 774 -23.74 -6.50 -77.49
N MET A 775 -25.05 -6.23 -77.36
CA MET A 775 -25.94 -6.02 -78.49
C MET A 775 -25.52 -4.80 -79.32
N ASP A 776 -25.22 -3.67 -78.68
CA ASP A 776 -24.71 -2.46 -79.33
C ASP A 776 -23.39 -2.71 -80.06
N ASN A 777 -22.46 -3.42 -79.42
CA ASN A 777 -21.17 -3.80 -80.01
C ASN A 777 -21.29 -4.88 -81.10
N SER A 778 -22.36 -5.69 -81.10
CA SER A 778 -22.64 -6.74 -82.09
C SER A 778 -23.42 -6.27 -83.32
N ARG A 779 -24.24 -5.22 -83.17
CA ARG A 779 -24.94 -4.53 -84.29
C ARG A 779 -23.98 -3.90 -85.28
N ASP A 780 -22.70 -3.86 -84.93
CA ASP A 780 -21.61 -3.26 -85.71
C ASP A 780 -21.16 -4.11 -86.92
N ASN A 781 -21.90 -5.15 -87.35
CA ASN A 781 -21.69 -5.79 -88.64
C ASN A 781 -22.98 -6.40 -89.22
N LEU A 782 -23.54 -5.76 -90.27
CA LEU A 782 -23.80 -6.41 -91.59
C LEU A 782 -24.52 -5.52 -92.63
N VAL A 783 -24.95 -4.28 -92.34
CA VAL A 783 -25.70 -3.49 -93.34
C VAL A 783 -25.21 -2.04 -93.57
N GLU A 784 -24.43 -1.41 -92.66
CA GLU A 784 -24.03 0.00 -92.83
C GLU A 784 -22.56 0.26 -93.23
N SER A 785 -21.70 -0.74 -93.29
CA SER A 785 -20.26 -0.57 -93.55
C SER A 785 -19.87 -0.29 -95.02
N ALA A 786 -20.83 -0.17 -95.93
CA ALA A 786 -20.56 0.08 -97.36
C ALA A 786 -20.75 1.54 -97.82
N LYS A 787 -21.23 2.48 -96.98
CA LYS A 787 -21.59 3.84 -97.43
C LYS A 787 -20.95 5.03 -96.70
N ARG A 788 -20.08 4.83 -95.71
CA ARG A 788 -19.39 5.95 -95.03
C ARG A 788 -17.90 5.66 -94.89
N GLY A 789 -17.08 6.61 -95.34
CA GLY A 789 -15.62 6.54 -95.26
C GLY A 789 -15.12 6.35 -93.82
N PHE A 790 -13.94 5.73 -93.72
CA PHE A 790 -13.21 5.30 -92.53
C PHE A 790 -13.24 6.27 -91.33
N GLY A 791 -14.31 6.19 -90.53
CA GLY A 791 -14.31 6.57 -89.12
C GLY A 791 -14.75 5.35 -88.32
N LYS A 792 -13.85 4.74 -87.55
CA LYS A 792 -14.21 3.70 -86.57
C LYS A 792 -15.30 4.27 -85.67
N LYS A 793 -16.48 3.65 -85.65
CA LYS A 793 -17.40 3.83 -84.53
C LYS A 793 -16.71 3.15 -83.34
N ASP A 794 -16.41 3.91 -82.31
CA ASP A 794 -15.76 3.38 -81.12
C ASP A 794 -16.73 2.41 -80.43
N ARG A 795 -16.31 1.14 -80.32
CA ARG A 795 -17.04 0.14 -79.56
C ARG A 795 -17.20 0.64 -78.13
N LYS A 796 -18.41 0.51 -77.57
CA LYS A 796 -18.65 0.82 -76.15
C LYS A 796 -17.77 -0.08 -75.28
N ARG A 797 -17.18 0.49 -74.22
CA ARG A 797 -16.38 -0.27 -73.26
C ARG A 797 -17.27 -1.29 -72.54
N MET A 798 -16.69 -2.43 -72.21
CA MET A 798 -17.43 -3.47 -71.50
C MET A 798 -17.58 -3.02 -70.04
N PRO A 799 -18.79 -3.07 -69.46
CA PRO A 799 -18.99 -2.68 -68.08
C PRO A 799 -18.18 -3.60 -67.16
N ASN A 800 -17.51 -3.01 -66.16
CA ASN A 800 -16.84 -3.76 -65.11
C ASN A 800 -17.85 -4.67 -64.39
N PRO A 801 -17.44 -5.84 -63.87
CA PRO A 801 -18.33 -6.64 -63.02
C PRO A 801 -18.81 -5.83 -61.80
N PRO A 802 -19.99 -6.12 -61.24
CA PRO A 802 -20.50 -5.41 -60.07
C PRO A 802 -19.58 -5.62 -58.87
N TYR A 803 -19.28 -4.55 -58.14
CA TYR A 803 -18.43 -4.64 -56.95
C TYR A 803 -19.20 -5.32 -55.81
N THR A 804 -18.52 -6.11 -54.99
CA THR A 804 -19.12 -6.64 -53.75
C THR A 804 -18.24 -6.21 -52.59
N PRO A 805 -18.75 -5.37 -51.68
CA PRO A 805 -17.96 -4.87 -50.57
C PRO A 805 -17.50 -6.02 -49.67
N GLN A 806 -16.22 -6.02 -49.30
CA GLN A 806 -15.67 -6.94 -48.31
C GLN A 806 -14.98 -6.14 -47.21
N ILE A 807 -15.31 -6.44 -45.95
CA ILE A 807 -14.64 -5.85 -44.80
C ILE A 807 -13.51 -6.79 -44.41
N LYS A 808 -12.28 -6.26 -44.34
CA LYS A 808 -11.10 -6.96 -43.83
C LYS A 808 -11.10 -7.02 -42.30
N ALA A 809 -11.40 -5.89 -41.66
CA ALA A 809 -11.47 -5.77 -40.21
C ALA A 809 -12.48 -4.69 -39.83
N ILE A 810 -13.12 -4.85 -38.67
CA ILE A 810 -14.05 -3.87 -38.11
C ILE A 810 -13.76 -3.73 -36.62
N SER A 811 -13.82 -2.50 -36.11
CA SER A 811 -13.71 -2.23 -34.68
C SER A 811 -14.67 -1.13 -34.24
N ILE A 812 -14.98 -1.14 -32.94
CA ILE A 812 -15.78 -0.10 -32.29
C ILE A 812 -14.89 0.69 -31.33
N ASN A 813 -15.03 2.01 -31.37
CA ASN A 813 -14.58 2.90 -30.31
C ASN A 813 -15.80 3.47 -29.61
N TYR A 814 -15.74 3.60 -28.29
CA TYR A 814 -16.85 4.18 -27.55
C TYR A 814 -16.35 4.93 -26.31
N SER A 815 -17.15 5.88 -25.84
CA SER A 815 -17.00 6.43 -24.50
C SER A 815 -18.31 6.35 -23.73
N SER A 816 -18.20 6.21 -22.42
CA SER A 816 -19.34 6.07 -21.51
C SER A 816 -19.04 6.80 -20.21
N SER A 817 -20.09 7.41 -19.63
CA SER A 817 -20.03 8.03 -18.32
C SER A 817 -21.12 7.48 -17.41
N SER A 818 -20.80 7.39 -16.11
CA SER A 818 -21.78 7.08 -15.05
C SER A 818 -21.49 7.90 -13.81
N VAL A 819 -22.50 8.12 -12.98
CA VAL A 819 -22.41 9.01 -11.81
C VAL A 819 -22.95 8.29 -10.58
N ILE A 820 -22.15 8.23 -9.52
CA ILE A 820 -22.58 7.76 -8.21
C ILE A 820 -22.83 8.98 -7.32
N SER A 821 -24.09 9.23 -6.98
CA SER A 821 -24.49 10.34 -6.10
C SER A 821 -24.63 9.87 -4.65
N LEU A 822 -24.02 10.59 -3.70
CA LEU A 822 -24.01 10.22 -2.28
C LEU A 822 -24.97 11.06 -1.40
N HIS A 823 -25.52 12.17 -1.92
CA HIS A 823 -26.32 13.13 -1.12
C HIS A 823 -27.83 13.11 -1.41
N ASP A 824 -28.28 12.37 -2.43
CA ASP A 824 -29.67 12.46 -2.87
C ASP A 824 -30.56 11.42 -2.17
N ARG A 825 -31.39 11.88 -1.22
CA ARG A 825 -32.39 11.05 -0.51
C ARG A 825 -33.56 10.64 -1.41
N SER A 826 -33.68 11.20 -2.62
CA SER A 826 -34.80 10.93 -3.54
C SER A 826 -34.67 9.59 -4.30
N VAL A 827 -33.48 8.97 -4.31
CA VAL A 827 -33.20 7.68 -4.98
C VAL A 827 -33.57 6.48 -4.11
N LYS A 828 -34.70 6.54 -3.38
CA LYS A 828 -35.23 5.38 -2.64
C LYS A 828 -35.98 4.37 -3.51
N ASN A 829 -36.32 4.74 -4.76
CA ASN A 829 -37.16 3.93 -5.64
C ASN A 829 -36.45 3.40 -6.91
N GLU A 830 -35.21 3.81 -7.20
CA GLU A 830 -34.40 3.12 -8.21
C GLU A 830 -33.54 2.08 -7.51
N ASN A 831 -33.55 0.84 -8.00
CA ASN A 831 -32.74 -0.24 -7.45
C ASN A 831 -31.27 0.22 -7.41
N ILE A 832 -30.73 0.45 -6.21
CA ILE A 832 -29.34 0.90 -5.94
C ILE A 832 -28.30 0.05 -6.71
N THR A 833 -28.66 -1.16 -7.12
CA THR A 833 -27.86 -2.07 -7.96
C THR A 833 -27.58 -1.54 -9.37
N THR A 834 -28.28 -0.53 -9.88
CA THR A 834 -28.14 -0.14 -11.31
C THR A 834 -27.09 0.92 -11.58
N VAL A 835 -26.59 1.67 -10.59
CA VAL A 835 -25.72 2.84 -10.87
C VAL A 835 -24.29 2.68 -10.36
N GLY A 836 -24.08 1.92 -9.27
CA GLY A 836 -22.76 1.65 -8.69
C GLY A 836 -22.78 1.67 -7.16
N SER A 837 -21.64 1.40 -6.53
CA SER A 837 -21.49 1.41 -5.07
C SER A 837 -20.12 1.96 -4.65
N PHE A 838 -20.08 2.62 -3.50
CA PHE A 838 -18.85 3.17 -2.92
C PHE A 838 -18.58 2.51 -1.57
N PHE A 839 -17.36 2.02 -1.37
CA PHE A 839 -16.93 1.34 -0.15
C PHE A 839 -15.75 2.09 0.47
N ILE A 840 -15.68 2.13 1.80
CA ILE A 840 -14.55 2.74 2.53
C ILE A 840 -13.82 1.63 3.29
N PHE A 841 -12.49 1.59 3.16
CA PHE A 841 -11.65 0.72 3.96
C PHE A 841 -11.33 1.40 5.29
N ILE A 842 -11.88 0.86 6.37
CA ILE A 842 -11.53 1.27 7.72
C ILE A 842 -10.43 0.38 8.29
N PRO A 843 -9.63 0.90 9.23
CA PRO A 843 -8.54 0.14 9.84
C PRO A 843 -8.99 -1.17 10.53
N MET A 844 -10.24 -1.27 10.99
CA MET A 844 -10.81 -2.45 11.70
C MET A 844 -11.24 -3.60 10.77
N GLY A 845 -10.89 -3.55 9.49
CA GLY A 845 -11.23 -4.57 8.51
C GLY A 845 -12.36 -4.14 7.58
N LYS A 846 -13.63 -4.20 8.01
CA LYS A 846 -14.78 -4.06 7.09
C LYS A 846 -16.00 -3.41 7.75
N THR A 847 -16.34 -2.18 7.35
CA THR A 847 -17.69 -1.63 7.52
C THR A 847 -18.24 -1.21 6.17
N TRP A 848 -19.29 -1.92 5.74
CA TRP A 848 -20.04 -1.65 4.53
C TRP A 848 -20.93 -0.43 4.75
N PHE A 849 -20.62 0.68 4.11
CA PHE A 849 -21.56 1.79 4.04
C PHE A 849 -22.24 1.77 2.67
N THR A 850 -23.52 1.43 2.66
CA THR A 850 -24.42 1.72 1.55
C THR A 850 -24.90 3.18 1.65
N PRO A 851 -25.27 3.84 0.53
CA PRO A 851 -25.27 5.31 0.38
C PRO A 851 -26.29 6.12 1.21
N THR A 852 -26.98 5.51 2.17
CA THR A 852 -28.16 6.13 2.80
C THR A 852 -27.90 6.81 4.14
N THR A 853 -26.71 6.69 4.75
CA THR A 853 -26.52 7.09 6.16
C THR A 853 -25.23 7.84 6.53
N LEU A 854 -24.42 8.33 5.58
CA LEU A 854 -23.17 9.02 5.94
C LEU A 854 -23.06 10.46 5.41
N ASN A 855 -23.21 11.43 6.31
CA ASN A 855 -22.52 12.72 6.23
C ASN A 855 -21.07 12.54 6.73
N LYS A 856 -20.20 11.84 6.00
CA LYS A 856 -18.79 11.70 6.42
C LYS A 856 -17.79 11.86 5.28
N SER A 857 -16.60 12.27 5.68
CA SER A 857 -15.43 12.51 4.85
C SER A 857 -15.06 11.31 3.96
N LEU A 858 -14.39 11.59 2.83
CA LEU A 858 -13.89 10.62 1.84
C LEU A 858 -13.13 9.47 2.51
N ILE A 859 -12.41 9.79 3.58
CA ILE A 859 -11.68 8.84 4.41
C ILE A 859 -11.90 9.25 5.87
N SER A 860 -12.37 8.30 6.69
CA SER A 860 -12.51 8.53 8.13
C SER A 860 -11.88 7.39 8.90
N CYS A 861 -10.99 7.74 9.83
CA CYS A 861 -10.62 6.84 10.92
C CYS A 861 -11.67 7.01 12.02
N PRO A 862 -12.20 5.92 12.62
CA PRO A 862 -13.02 6.05 13.83
C PRO A 862 -12.22 6.82 14.89
N SER A 863 -12.84 7.89 15.39
CA SER A 863 -12.30 8.79 16.42
C SER A 863 -12.27 8.15 17.79
#